data_AF-A0A497G8K9-F1
#
_entry.id   AF-A0A497G8K9-F1
#
_cell.length_a   1.000
_cell.length_b   1.000
_cell.length_c   1.000
_cell.angle_alpha   90.00
_cell.angle_beta   90.00
_cell.angle_gamma   90.00
#
_symmetry.space_group_name_H-M   'P 1'
#
loop_
_entity.id
_entity.type
_entity.pdbx_description
1 polymer ?
#
loop_
_entity_poly.entity_id
_entity_poly.type
_entity_poly.pdbx_seq_one_letter_code
_entity_poly.pdbx_strand_id
1 'polypeptide(L)'
;MLLLEVRSVLMAAKRVLLFCVIALLLAASLRFGEASGQAATSTGVSIPVSKYVALLDELDFEAIKEHVKFLSTLNTRVTGYDDYYVAARYIEEKFREYGLNVTLHYFNVTVPVDYGASIEIHEHPELKLRVFSFEPNFIVPNVAINLSGPLVYVGDGSFSELEGKKINGSILLMEFNSHGIEKLLRAFGVKAVIYIEPSETTVDEIRQKRYNLPIHFPRYLMPREDAEKLLSILGRGEEIHATLNSYMKWEVRRGVNIVGSIEGSDYPDAIRVLCAYFDSYSVVPSRAPGANEATSVAVLLELARLMTKYRPSYTVYFIAFSGHYQGVAGAREFVEEVVWNRTMPAVNLPGQKYDKSNFINITRVVEIALTTRSDEWAITDIGDLNGHVTSPQSPIRYGNSYLYGYVTLLAKKVGEKLGKEFSILNAHTVPGAMAVGTAAQTLVALAPPMRVMCKGFLPFDFEPFAYSSIAMSIGFFTVDPMHHGLSPVDTFDKLNWDNLRTQLESLIPVVYDLVATNGFTDYLKSIGRYSPPSKPVYIYRRGSTLTGRVAIYDKKIAWYRPIPNAIVAVYHIDTFGARWQTIDKIVTLTDSEGRFEIHQLMGGGMSDSYNLYAFKLDEKTGRILYAFDMGRYAYAPLKTYWIKKFYEDVGFITVFKAASMVIYDFIDPETASTADIARGIEVLDAVSDATSESFGYMIDGDQAVIFVPTEYPVKILLKAAHLGRIPLGVLLNATSETPTGYGYRLEPGMQYDIFYTPINVVRDFLHLVDEYSSELLAYEIRCVSREEVEGMWAALRRIVNEYKAGDYGHAYLESIELWSRALEAYSTLISAKNDIVSTVPVFALMLIAFVPLFQQLVLPSSGKKRISLLVAIFAIFMLALYLAHPGFRLASNALMTVIGALMSVSIIPSFAILYSALTWSIKMLMKKVRGMHEVERATTGVVALSFSMGIENLRKYKVRTILVMLTLTPIVLSNVMLTSLSYVEVTRYNEIPRTPPYNGVLIRQQEWRLPLNKYFAEALTYVLEKAGKIVAPRTALYTMAPALPPELGIFYRIRRGGKSYDVYAMAGIHPNAI
;
A
#
# COMPACT_ATOMS: atom_id res chain seq x y z
N MET A 1 61.64 1.48 -28.97
CA MET A 1 61.25 0.20 -29.60
C MET A 1 60.18 -0.55 -28.80
N LEU A 2 60.32 -0.77 -27.48
CA LEU A 2 59.29 -1.48 -26.69
C LEU A 2 57.88 -0.86 -26.68
N LEU A 3 57.75 0.48 -26.78
CA LEU A 3 56.43 1.16 -26.82
C LEU A 3 55.68 1.01 -28.15
N LEU A 4 56.37 0.64 -29.24
CA LEU A 4 55.76 0.38 -30.55
C LEU A 4 55.24 -1.06 -30.68
N GLU A 5 55.92 -2.03 -30.05
CA GLU A 5 55.46 -3.43 -30.00
C GLU A 5 54.24 -3.62 -29.07
N VAL A 6 54.16 -2.90 -27.95
CA VAL A 6 52.98 -2.99 -27.07
C VAL A 6 51.73 -2.42 -27.75
N ARG A 7 51.89 -1.40 -28.62
CA ARG A 7 50.77 -0.80 -29.36
C ARG A 7 50.26 -1.68 -30.51
N SER A 8 51.16 -2.43 -31.17
CA SER A 8 50.76 -3.38 -32.21
C SER A 8 50.07 -4.62 -31.63
N VAL A 9 50.52 -5.11 -30.47
CA VAL A 9 49.88 -6.23 -29.75
C VAL A 9 48.52 -5.82 -29.18
N LEU A 10 48.36 -4.62 -28.61
CA LEU A 10 47.06 -4.13 -28.16
C LEU A 10 46.07 -3.87 -29.31
N MET A 11 46.55 -3.40 -30.47
CA MET A 11 45.70 -3.24 -31.65
C MET A 11 45.32 -4.59 -32.28
N ALA A 12 46.21 -5.57 -32.27
CA ALA A 12 45.90 -6.94 -32.69
C ALA A 12 44.88 -7.59 -31.75
N ALA A 13 45.04 -7.43 -30.43
CA ALA A 13 44.08 -7.92 -29.43
C ALA A 13 42.69 -7.25 -29.55
N LYS A 14 42.63 -5.93 -29.81
CA LYS A 14 41.36 -5.24 -30.08
C LYS A 14 40.72 -5.68 -31.39
N ARG A 15 41.49 -5.95 -32.44
CA ARG A 15 40.97 -6.45 -33.71
C ARG A 15 40.46 -7.89 -33.60
N VAL A 16 41.15 -8.76 -32.85
CA VAL A 16 40.70 -10.12 -32.56
C VAL A 16 39.45 -10.12 -31.69
N LEU A 17 39.38 -9.27 -30.66
CA LEU A 17 38.18 -9.13 -29.81
C LEU A 17 36.99 -8.61 -30.62
N LEU A 18 37.20 -7.61 -31.49
CA LEU A 18 36.17 -7.08 -32.38
C LEU A 18 35.73 -8.13 -33.42
N PHE A 19 36.66 -8.92 -33.96
CA PHE A 19 36.34 -10.01 -34.89
C PHE A 19 35.59 -11.17 -34.19
N CYS A 20 35.93 -11.48 -32.94
CA CYS A 20 35.19 -12.45 -32.12
C CYS A 20 33.79 -11.95 -31.77
N VAL A 21 33.62 -10.66 -31.44
CA VAL A 21 32.32 -10.04 -31.16
C VAL A 21 31.46 -9.95 -32.43
N ILE A 22 32.06 -9.59 -33.58
CA ILE A 22 31.39 -9.58 -34.88
C ILE A 22 31.03 -11.00 -35.32
N ALA A 23 31.89 -12.00 -35.10
CA ALA A 23 31.59 -13.41 -35.38
C ALA A 23 30.52 -13.99 -34.44
N LEU A 24 30.47 -13.56 -33.17
CA LEU A 24 29.39 -13.90 -32.23
C LEU A 24 28.08 -13.22 -32.60
N LEU A 25 28.12 -11.97 -33.09
CA LEU A 25 26.94 -11.26 -33.59
C LEU A 25 26.46 -11.81 -34.94
N LEU A 26 27.36 -12.27 -35.81
CA LEU A 26 27.04 -12.94 -37.08
C LEU A 26 26.51 -14.38 -36.86
N ALA A 27 27.06 -15.11 -35.89
CA ALA A 27 26.55 -16.41 -35.47
C ALA A 27 25.20 -16.29 -34.73
N ALA A 28 24.95 -15.16 -34.06
CA ALA A 28 23.63 -14.82 -33.54
C ALA A 28 22.66 -14.47 -34.69
N SER A 29 23.05 -13.64 -35.66
CA SER A 29 22.17 -13.28 -36.79
C SER A 29 21.88 -14.44 -37.75
N LEU A 30 22.76 -15.44 -37.87
CA LEU A 30 22.52 -16.66 -38.64
C LEU A 30 21.64 -17.69 -37.91
N ARG A 31 21.29 -17.47 -36.63
CA ARG A 31 20.31 -18.27 -35.87
C ARG A 31 18.96 -17.59 -35.67
N PHE A 32 18.78 -16.37 -36.20
CA PHE A 32 17.51 -15.63 -36.13
C PHE A 32 16.71 -15.65 -37.45
N GLY A 33 17.13 -16.45 -38.43
CA GLY A 33 16.46 -16.60 -39.74
C GLY A 33 15.53 -17.81 -39.90
N GLU A 34 15.36 -18.69 -38.89
CA GLU A 34 14.57 -19.93 -39.02
C GLU A 34 13.56 -20.16 -37.86
N ALA A 35 13.04 -19.10 -37.23
CA ALA A 35 12.02 -19.25 -36.18
C ALA A 35 10.72 -18.46 -36.40
N SER A 36 10.53 -17.89 -37.60
CA SER A 36 9.29 -17.20 -37.99
C SER A 36 8.78 -17.79 -39.29
N GLY A 37 8.22 -19.01 -39.22
CA GLY A 37 7.79 -19.72 -40.42
C GLY A 37 7.35 -21.15 -40.18
N GLN A 38 6.69 -21.47 -39.06
CA GLN A 38 5.84 -22.65 -38.99
C GLN A 38 4.42 -22.20 -38.67
N ALA A 39 3.76 -21.74 -39.73
CA ALA A 39 2.32 -21.84 -39.84
C ALA A 39 1.91 -23.30 -39.64
N ALA A 40 0.93 -23.47 -38.75
CA ALA A 40 -0.02 -24.59 -38.65
C ALA A 40 0.23 -25.76 -39.61
N THR A 41 1.05 -26.73 -39.18
CA THR A 41 0.93 -28.10 -39.66
C THR A 41 -0.18 -28.77 -38.86
N SER A 42 -1.14 -29.34 -39.58
CA SER A 42 -2.27 -30.11 -39.05
C SER A 42 -1.79 -31.19 -38.08
N THR A 43 -1.97 -30.95 -36.79
CA THR A 43 -1.76 -31.98 -35.76
C THR A 43 -2.85 -33.02 -35.92
N GLY A 44 -2.46 -34.27 -36.22
CA GLY A 44 -3.34 -35.42 -36.46
C GLY A 44 -4.12 -35.92 -35.24
N VAL A 45 -4.43 -35.05 -34.27
CA VAL A 45 -5.29 -35.39 -33.13
C VAL A 45 -6.74 -35.26 -33.57
N SER A 46 -7.40 -36.42 -33.72
CA SER A 46 -8.85 -36.51 -33.89
C SER A 46 -9.54 -36.00 -32.63
N ILE A 47 -10.07 -34.77 -32.67
CA ILE A 47 -10.89 -34.20 -31.61
C ILE A 47 -12.32 -34.69 -31.84
N PRO A 48 -12.94 -35.43 -30.91
CA PRO A 48 -14.27 -36.03 -31.11
C PRO A 48 -15.38 -34.98 -30.94
N VAL A 49 -15.45 -34.00 -31.86
CA VAL A 49 -16.36 -32.84 -31.78
C VAL A 49 -17.82 -33.25 -31.57
N SER A 50 -18.27 -34.34 -32.21
CA SER A 50 -19.63 -34.85 -32.06
C SER A 50 -19.98 -35.26 -30.63
N LYS A 51 -19.00 -35.76 -29.85
CA LYS A 51 -19.21 -36.10 -28.44
C LYS A 51 -19.40 -34.85 -27.57
N TYR A 52 -18.66 -33.79 -27.83
CA TYR A 52 -18.81 -32.55 -27.08
C TYR A 52 -20.10 -31.81 -27.43
N VAL A 53 -20.55 -31.87 -28.70
CA VAL A 53 -21.87 -31.33 -29.07
C VAL A 53 -22.99 -32.11 -28.40
N ALA A 54 -22.91 -33.46 -28.37
CA ALA A 54 -23.87 -34.28 -27.64
C ALA A 54 -23.88 -33.97 -26.13
N LEU A 55 -22.72 -33.67 -25.53
CA LEU A 55 -22.63 -33.21 -24.14
C LEU A 55 -23.35 -31.87 -23.93
N LEU A 56 -23.22 -30.94 -24.88
CA LEU A 56 -23.92 -29.65 -24.84
C LEU A 56 -25.43 -29.79 -25.03
N ASP A 57 -25.89 -30.75 -25.85
CA ASP A 57 -27.32 -31.04 -26.02
C ASP A 57 -27.98 -31.57 -24.73
N GLU A 58 -27.19 -32.16 -23.82
CA GLU A 58 -27.65 -32.67 -22.53
C GLU A 58 -27.47 -31.68 -21.37
N LEU A 59 -26.91 -30.49 -21.64
CA LEU A 59 -26.72 -29.42 -20.67
C LEU A 59 -28.07 -28.87 -20.21
N ASP A 60 -28.36 -28.98 -18.91
CA ASP A 60 -29.57 -28.43 -18.32
C ASP A 60 -29.32 -26.98 -17.85
N PHE A 61 -29.53 -26.04 -18.76
CA PHE A 61 -29.35 -24.62 -18.46
C PHE A 61 -30.41 -24.08 -17.48
N GLU A 62 -31.59 -24.69 -17.39
CA GLU A 62 -32.61 -24.27 -16.43
C GLU A 62 -32.24 -24.75 -15.02
N ALA A 63 -31.66 -25.95 -14.86
CA ALA A 63 -31.10 -26.40 -13.59
C ALA A 63 -30.00 -25.44 -13.07
N ILE A 64 -29.12 -24.95 -13.96
CA ILE A 64 -28.13 -23.91 -13.60
C ILE A 64 -28.81 -22.66 -13.06
N LYS A 65 -29.84 -22.14 -13.74
CA LYS A 65 -30.61 -20.98 -13.26
C LYS A 65 -31.26 -21.24 -11.91
N GLU A 66 -31.84 -22.42 -11.70
CA GLU A 66 -32.47 -22.79 -10.44
C GLU A 66 -31.46 -22.83 -9.29
N HIS A 67 -30.27 -23.40 -9.53
CA HIS A 67 -29.18 -23.42 -8.55
C HIS A 67 -28.73 -22.00 -8.20
N VAL A 68 -28.50 -21.14 -9.20
CA VAL A 68 -28.13 -19.74 -8.98
C VAL A 68 -29.23 -18.99 -8.24
N LYS A 69 -30.49 -19.21 -8.59
CA LYS A 69 -31.64 -18.60 -7.93
C LYS A 69 -31.71 -18.99 -6.46
N PHE A 70 -31.65 -20.29 -6.16
CA PHE A 70 -31.65 -20.76 -4.78
C PHE A 70 -30.52 -20.12 -3.97
N LEU A 71 -29.28 -20.21 -4.46
CA LEU A 71 -28.12 -19.70 -3.75
C LEU A 71 -28.22 -18.18 -3.53
N SER A 72 -28.62 -17.41 -4.54
CA SER A 72 -28.71 -15.94 -4.47
C SER A 72 -29.93 -15.40 -3.72
N THR A 73 -30.94 -16.23 -3.44
CA THR A 73 -32.08 -15.85 -2.57
C THR A 73 -31.76 -15.92 -1.08
N LEU A 74 -30.65 -16.57 -0.69
CA LEU A 74 -30.13 -16.53 0.67
C LEU A 74 -29.65 -15.12 1.01
N ASN A 75 -29.79 -14.67 2.25
CA ASN A 75 -29.43 -13.29 2.63
C ASN A 75 -27.92 -13.06 2.50
N THR A 76 -27.13 -14.06 2.94
CA THR A 76 -25.67 -14.03 2.88
C THR A 76 -25.10 -15.43 2.84
N ARG A 77 -24.08 -15.66 2.01
CA ARG A 77 -23.27 -16.88 2.06
C ARG A 77 -21.86 -16.60 2.56
N VAL A 78 -21.66 -15.51 3.32
CA VAL A 78 -20.38 -15.24 4.00
C VAL A 78 -20.04 -16.42 4.91
N THR A 79 -18.81 -16.93 4.78
CA THR A 79 -18.35 -18.10 5.52
C THR A 79 -18.61 -17.95 7.03
N GLY A 80 -19.26 -18.95 7.63
CA GLY A 80 -19.58 -18.99 9.06
C GLY A 80 -20.91 -18.35 9.46
N TYR A 81 -21.66 -17.73 8.55
CA TYR A 81 -23.03 -17.24 8.78
C TYR A 81 -24.05 -18.38 8.64
N ASP A 82 -25.27 -18.19 9.15
CA ASP A 82 -26.29 -19.26 9.19
C ASP A 82 -26.71 -19.73 7.78
N ASP A 83 -27.01 -18.80 6.88
CA ASP A 83 -27.41 -19.06 5.49
C ASP A 83 -26.26 -19.69 4.66
N TYR A 84 -25.00 -19.46 5.03
CA TYR A 84 -23.86 -20.14 4.44
C TYR A 84 -23.91 -21.67 4.68
N TYR A 85 -24.32 -22.11 5.87
CA TYR A 85 -24.48 -23.55 6.15
C TYR A 85 -25.68 -24.15 5.40
N VAL A 86 -26.71 -23.35 5.08
CA VAL A 86 -27.82 -23.76 4.21
C VAL A 86 -27.32 -24.03 2.80
N ALA A 87 -26.49 -23.13 2.25
CA ALA A 87 -25.86 -23.32 0.93
C ALA A 87 -24.95 -24.56 0.90
N ALA A 88 -24.15 -24.77 1.94
CA ALA A 88 -23.29 -25.96 2.04
C ALA A 88 -24.09 -27.27 2.03
N ARG A 89 -25.19 -27.35 2.80
CA ARG A 89 -26.08 -28.52 2.81
C ARG A 89 -26.75 -28.75 1.47
N TYR A 90 -27.20 -27.68 0.81
CA TYR A 90 -27.80 -27.78 -0.52
C TYR A 90 -26.84 -28.40 -1.54
N ILE A 91 -25.57 -27.98 -1.55
CA ILE A 91 -24.54 -28.54 -2.45
C ILE A 91 -24.25 -30.00 -2.09
N GLU A 92 -24.15 -30.32 -0.80
CA GLU A 92 -23.96 -31.70 -0.32
C GLU A 92 -25.10 -32.61 -0.80
N GLU A 93 -26.35 -32.20 -0.60
CA GLU A 93 -27.54 -32.93 -1.02
C GLU A 93 -27.57 -33.13 -2.52
N LYS A 94 -27.24 -32.11 -3.32
CA LYS A 94 -27.17 -32.24 -4.78
C LYS A 94 -26.08 -33.19 -5.25
N PHE A 95 -24.89 -33.16 -4.67
CA PHE A 95 -23.86 -34.15 -4.99
C PHE A 95 -24.29 -35.58 -4.64
N ARG A 96 -24.99 -35.79 -3.52
CA ARG A 96 -25.55 -37.11 -3.16
C ARG A 96 -26.65 -37.55 -4.12
N GLU A 97 -27.55 -36.63 -4.49
CA GLU A 97 -28.63 -36.86 -5.48
C GLU A 97 -28.06 -37.31 -6.83
N TYR A 98 -26.94 -36.72 -7.24
CA TYR A 98 -26.24 -37.10 -8.48
C TYR A 98 -25.47 -38.42 -8.39
N GLY A 99 -25.42 -39.07 -7.21
CA GLY A 99 -24.76 -40.37 -7.03
C GLY A 99 -23.26 -40.30 -6.73
N LEU A 100 -22.74 -39.14 -6.32
CA LEU A 100 -21.34 -38.97 -5.95
C LEU A 100 -21.08 -39.44 -4.51
N ASN A 101 -19.84 -39.89 -4.25
CA ASN A 101 -19.40 -40.11 -2.87
C ASN A 101 -18.96 -38.79 -2.25
N VAL A 102 -19.69 -38.33 -1.22
CA VAL A 102 -19.53 -36.99 -0.64
C VAL A 102 -18.77 -37.05 0.69
N THR A 103 -17.71 -36.24 0.78
CA THR A 103 -16.90 -36.02 1.99
C THR A 103 -16.89 -34.54 2.33
N LEU A 104 -17.03 -34.22 3.62
CA LEU A 104 -16.94 -32.85 4.13
C LEU A 104 -15.58 -32.63 4.80
N HIS A 105 -14.88 -31.58 4.40
CA HIS A 105 -13.64 -31.14 5.02
C HIS A 105 -13.90 -29.86 5.80
N TYR A 106 -13.68 -29.89 7.11
CA TYR A 106 -13.95 -28.75 7.98
C TYR A 106 -12.67 -28.10 8.44
N PHE A 107 -12.67 -26.77 8.50
CA PHE A 107 -11.53 -25.98 8.95
C PHE A 107 -12.00 -24.79 9.80
N ASN A 108 -11.09 -24.20 10.57
CA ASN A 108 -11.36 -23.02 11.37
C ASN A 108 -11.01 -21.75 10.58
N VAL A 109 -11.88 -20.75 10.64
CA VAL A 109 -11.65 -19.46 9.98
C VAL A 109 -12.13 -18.33 10.88
N THR A 110 -11.35 -17.25 10.93
CA THR A 110 -11.69 -16.06 11.71
C THR A 110 -12.51 -15.10 10.83
N VAL A 111 -13.74 -14.80 11.25
CA VAL A 111 -14.68 -13.97 10.50
C VAL A 111 -15.34 -12.91 11.39
N PRO A 112 -15.72 -11.75 10.85
CA PRO A 112 -16.52 -10.79 11.58
C PRO A 112 -17.99 -11.22 11.54
N VAL A 113 -18.56 -11.50 12.72
CA VAL A 113 -19.96 -11.91 12.87
C VAL A 113 -20.81 -10.71 13.27
N ASP A 114 -21.77 -10.35 12.43
CA ASP A 114 -22.77 -9.31 12.69
C ASP A 114 -23.96 -9.89 13.49
N TYR A 115 -24.23 -9.33 14.66
CA TYR A 115 -25.37 -9.66 15.50
C TYR A 115 -26.58 -8.73 15.25
N GLY A 116 -26.48 -7.88 14.23
CA GLY A 116 -27.55 -7.00 13.78
C GLY A 116 -27.34 -5.55 14.20
N ALA A 117 -28.10 -4.69 13.53
CA ALA A 117 -28.18 -3.27 13.81
C ALA A 117 -29.63 -2.80 13.89
N SER A 118 -29.88 -1.76 14.68
CA SER A 118 -31.18 -1.14 14.82
C SER A 118 -31.05 0.38 14.81
N ILE A 119 -32.04 1.04 14.22
CA ILE A 119 -32.21 2.49 14.26
C ILE A 119 -33.56 2.82 14.89
N GLU A 120 -33.55 3.81 15.77
CA GLU A 120 -34.75 4.42 16.35
C GLU A 120 -34.79 5.89 15.95
N ILE A 121 -35.92 6.34 15.42
CA ILE A 121 -36.18 7.76 15.11
C ILE A 121 -37.05 8.31 16.24
N HIS A 122 -36.53 9.26 17.02
CA HIS A 122 -37.16 9.70 18.27
C HIS A 122 -38.52 10.37 18.06
N GLU A 123 -38.64 11.15 16.99
CA GLU A 123 -39.86 11.87 16.62
C GLU A 123 -40.89 10.95 15.94
N HIS A 124 -40.46 9.77 15.49
CA HIS A 124 -41.29 8.79 14.78
C HIS A 124 -41.03 7.36 15.26
N PRO A 125 -41.32 7.05 16.54
CA PRO A 125 -41.03 5.73 17.13
C PRO A 125 -41.82 4.58 16.50
N GLU A 126 -42.88 4.88 15.75
CA GLU A 126 -43.65 3.92 14.97
C GLU A 126 -42.92 3.40 13.72
N LEU A 127 -41.89 4.11 13.24
CA LEU A 127 -41.14 3.73 12.04
C LEU A 127 -40.22 2.56 12.34
N LYS A 128 -40.55 1.40 11.77
CA LYS A 128 -39.68 0.24 11.73
C LYS A 128 -38.85 0.27 10.46
N LEU A 129 -37.58 0.64 10.60
CA LEU A 129 -36.63 0.75 9.49
C LEU A 129 -35.54 -0.31 9.62
N ARG A 130 -35.10 -0.85 8.49
CA ARG A 130 -33.99 -1.82 8.43
C ARG A 130 -32.67 -1.08 8.22
N VAL A 131 -31.63 -1.50 8.95
CA VAL A 131 -30.25 -1.06 8.76
C VAL A 131 -29.32 -2.26 8.90
N PHE A 132 -28.29 -2.31 8.08
CA PHE A 132 -27.32 -3.41 8.06
C PHE A 132 -25.91 -2.87 8.31
N SER A 133 -25.13 -3.57 9.15
CA SER A 133 -23.78 -3.15 9.50
C SER A 133 -22.82 -3.36 8.34
N PHE A 134 -21.99 -2.36 8.05
CA PHE A 134 -20.82 -2.57 7.21
C PHE A 134 -19.79 -3.48 7.89
N GLU A 135 -18.95 -4.11 7.07
CA GLU A 135 -17.77 -4.86 7.52
C GLU A 135 -16.82 -4.00 8.38
N PRO A 136 -15.93 -4.64 9.18
CA PRO A 136 -14.97 -3.92 10.02
C PRO A 136 -14.11 -2.91 9.26
N ASN A 137 -13.84 -1.77 9.89
CA ASN A 137 -12.83 -0.81 9.41
C ASN A 137 -11.45 -1.40 9.70
N PHE A 138 -10.79 -1.97 8.69
CA PHE A 138 -9.60 -2.81 8.80
C PHE A 138 -9.82 -4.02 9.72
N ILE A 139 -9.73 -3.84 11.04
CA ILE A 139 -10.02 -4.85 12.08
C ILE A 139 -11.04 -4.36 13.11
N VAL A 140 -11.39 -3.07 13.15
CA VAL A 140 -12.31 -2.52 14.15
C VAL A 140 -13.74 -2.86 13.74
N PRO A 141 -14.45 -3.71 14.50
CA PRO A 141 -15.79 -4.14 14.15
C PRO A 141 -16.79 -3.00 14.29
N ASN A 142 -17.94 -3.16 13.64
CA ASN A 142 -19.00 -2.17 13.66
C ASN A 142 -19.85 -2.30 14.94
N VAL A 143 -19.48 -1.52 15.96
CA VAL A 143 -20.17 -1.50 17.25
C VAL A 143 -20.67 -0.09 17.54
N ALA A 144 -21.96 0.03 17.88
CA ALA A 144 -22.56 1.25 18.36
C ALA A 144 -23.42 0.95 19.60
N ILE A 145 -23.20 1.72 20.66
CA ILE A 145 -23.95 1.63 21.91
C ILE A 145 -24.61 2.98 22.13
N ASN A 146 -25.92 3.06 21.93
CA ASN A 146 -26.73 4.27 22.05
C ASN A 146 -26.12 5.49 21.31
N LEU A 147 -25.64 5.28 20.09
CA LEU A 147 -25.04 6.35 19.30
C LEU A 147 -26.16 7.27 18.78
N SER A 148 -26.32 8.42 19.42
CA SER A 148 -27.38 9.39 19.10
C SER A 148 -26.82 10.67 18.44
N GLY A 149 -27.57 11.20 17.48
CA GLY A 149 -27.36 12.52 16.89
C GLY A 149 -28.50 12.93 15.95
N PRO A 150 -28.51 14.20 15.51
CA PRO A 150 -29.43 14.63 14.45
C PRO A 150 -29.14 13.85 13.15
N LEU A 151 -30.19 13.46 12.43
CA LEU A 151 -30.06 12.79 11.13
C LEU A 151 -30.12 13.84 10.02
N VAL A 152 -29.06 13.92 9.19
CA VAL A 152 -28.95 14.94 8.13
C VAL A 152 -28.78 14.25 6.78
N TYR A 153 -29.68 14.55 5.83
CA TYR A 153 -29.55 14.08 4.45
C TYR A 153 -28.60 14.98 3.64
N VAL A 154 -27.60 14.38 3.01
CA VAL A 154 -26.51 15.11 2.33
C VAL A 154 -26.33 14.72 0.85
N GLY A 155 -27.31 14.09 0.21
CA GLY A 155 -27.20 13.73 -1.21
C GLY A 155 -26.02 12.79 -1.45
N ASP A 156 -25.12 13.15 -2.38
CA ASP A 156 -23.87 12.45 -2.65
C ASP A 156 -22.69 12.91 -1.76
N GLY A 157 -22.92 13.88 -0.87
CA GLY A 157 -21.93 14.43 0.05
C GLY A 157 -21.02 15.51 -0.54
N SER A 158 -21.25 15.95 -1.78
CA SER A 158 -20.56 17.09 -2.40
C SER A 158 -20.70 18.38 -1.58
N PHE A 159 -19.73 19.29 -1.67
CA PHE A 159 -19.75 20.56 -0.94
C PHE A 159 -20.97 21.43 -1.29
N SER A 160 -21.51 21.33 -2.50
CA SER A 160 -22.77 21.97 -2.88
C SER A 160 -23.96 21.43 -2.09
N GLU A 161 -24.05 20.11 -1.91
CA GLU A 161 -25.10 19.47 -1.11
C GLU A 161 -24.95 19.72 0.39
N LEU A 162 -23.76 20.12 0.86
CA LEU A 162 -23.50 20.44 2.26
C LEU A 162 -23.81 21.89 2.63
N GLU A 163 -24.01 22.77 1.64
CA GLU A 163 -24.15 24.21 1.88
C GLU A 163 -25.29 24.52 2.85
N GLY A 164 -24.95 25.22 3.94
CA GLY A 164 -25.88 25.61 5.00
C GLY A 164 -26.32 24.48 5.95
N LYS A 165 -25.90 23.22 5.71
CA LYS A 165 -26.19 22.09 6.61
C LYS A 165 -25.16 22.04 7.74
N LYS A 166 -25.62 21.71 8.95
CA LYS A 166 -24.72 21.52 10.12
C LYS A 166 -24.50 20.04 10.36
N ILE A 167 -23.32 19.53 10.00
CA ILE A 167 -23.04 18.08 10.07
C ILE A 167 -22.19 17.65 11.29
N ASN A 168 -21.62 18.60 12.04
CA ASN A 168 -20.85 18.28 13.24
C ASN A 168 -21.75 17.64 14.31
N GLY A 169 -21.38 16.44 14.79
CA GLY A 169 -22.13 15.67 15.76
C GLY A 169 -23.34 14.91 15.20
N SER A 170 -23.56 14.96 13.89
CA SER A 170 -24.71 14.35 13.20
C SER A 170 -24.46 12.89 12.78
N ILE A 171 -25.56 12.21 12.43
CA ILE A 171 -25.58 10.97 11.67
C ILE A 171 -25.97 11.35 10.25
N LEU A 172 -25.19 10.93 9.25
CA LEU A 172 -25.50 11.27 7.86
C LEU A 172 -26.36 10.19 7.20
N LEU A 173 -27.39 10.62 6.46
CA LEU A 173 -28.08 9.82 5.46
C LEU A 173 -27.58 10.26 4.08
N MET A 174 -27.02 9.34 3.30
CA MET A 174 -26.27 9.70 2.08
C MET A 174 -26.44 8.63 0.99
N GLU A 175 -26.40 9.03 -0.27
CA GLU A 175 -26.38 8.09 -1.39
C GLU A 175 -25.10 7.22 -1.36
N PHE A 176 -25.25 5.93 -1.67
CA PHE A 176 -24.12 5.00 -1.66
C PHE A 176 -23.03 5.41 -2.65
N ASN A 177 -23.42 5.88 -3.84
CA ASN A 177 -22.50 6.30 -4.89
C ASN A 177 -22.05 7.75 -4.64
N SER A 178 -21.02 7.91 -3.82
CA SER A 178 -20.53 9.20 -3.29
C SER A 178 -19.01 9.36 -3.38
N HIS A 179 -18.33 8.51 -4.18
CA HIS A 179 -16.89 8.60 -4.50
C HIS A 179 -15.98 8.74 -3.26
N GLY A 180 -16.36 8.01 -2.21
CA GLY A 180 -15.63 7.94 -0.94
C GLY A 180 -15.53 9.28 -0.20
N ILE A 181 -16.39 10.28 -0.46
CA ILE A 181 -16.31 11.60 0.19
C ILE A 181 -16.58 11.54 1.69
N GLU A 182 -17.28 10.50 2.18
CA GLU A 182 -17.54 10.31 3.61
C GLU A 182 -16.27 10.31 4.47
N LYS A 183 -15.14 9.89 3.88
CA LYS A 183 -13.85 9.81 4.54
C LYS A 183 -13.36 11.21 4.92
N LEU A 184 -13.64 12.20 4.09
CA LEU A 184 -13.44 13.61 4.39
C LEU A 184 -14.53 14.14 5.34
N LEU A 185 -15.81 13.84 5.09
CA LEU A 185 -16.91 14.40 5.91
C LEU A 185 -16.79 14.03 7.39
N ARG A 186 -16.18 12.88 7.69
CA ARG A 186 -15.83 12.50 9.05
C ARG A 186 -14.90 13.50 9.75
N ALA A 187 -13.99 14.14 9.02
CA ALA A 187 -13.13 15.20 9.54
C ALA A 187 -13.94 16.39 10.07
N PHE A 188 -15.22 16.53 9.67
CA PHE A 188 -16.12 17.60 10.09
C PHE A 188 -17.03 17.21 11.27
N GLY A 189 -16.71 16.12 11.98
CA GLY A 189 -17.37 15.75 13.24
C GLY A 189 -18.57 14.81 13.10
N VAL A 190 -18.75 14.19 11.94
CA VAL A 190 -19.81 13.19 11.70
C VAL A 190 -19.60 11.97 12.60
N LYS A 191 -20.67 11.49 13.25
CA LYS A 191 -20.63 10.35 14.19
C LYS A 191 -20.79 9.00 13.51
N ALA A 192 -21.64 8.92 12.48
CA ALA A 192 -21.90 7.71 11.71
C ALA A 192 -22.48 8.07 10.34
N VAL A 193 -22.44 7.11 9.41
CA VAL A 193 -23.03 7.24 8.06
C VAL A 193 -23.98 6.08 7.81
N ILE A 194 -25.15 6.40 7.26
CA ILE A 194 -26.15 5.47 6.73
C ILE A 194 -26.22 5.71 5.23
N TYR A 195 -25.78 4.73 4.45
CA TYR A 195 -25.89 4.75 3.01
C TYR A 195 -27.25 4.26 2.55
N ILE A 196 -27.84 4.96 1.60
CA ILE A 196 -29.04 4.53 0.88
C ILE A 196 -28.63 3.52 -0.18
N GLU A 197 -29.24 2.33 -0.13
CA GLU A 197 -28.97 1.25 -1.09
C GLU A 197 -29.13 1.74 -2.54
N PRO A 198 -28.08 1.60 -3.38
CA PRO A 198 -28.14 2.07 -4.76
C PRO A 198 -28.92 1.09 -5.64
N SER A 199 -29.54 1.57 -6.72
CA SER A 199 -30.07 0.66 -7.75
C SER A 199 -28.93 -0.07 -8.48
N GLU A 200 -27.84 0.65 -8.76
CA GLU A 200 -26.63 0.15 -9.40
C GLU A 200 -25.38 0.79 -8.80
N THR A 201 -24.30 0.02 -8.71
CA THR A 201 -23.02 0.47 -8.15
C THR A 201 -21.88 -0.30 -8.80
N THR A 202 -20.65 0.17 -8.59
CA THR A 202 -19.44 -0.42 -9.18
C THR A 202 -18.47 -0.87 -8.07
N VAL A 203 -17.63 -1.85 -8.37
CA VAL A 203 -16.56 -2.28 -7.44
C VAL A 203 -15.60 -1.14 -7.05
N ASP A 204 -15.39 -0.14 -7.91
CA ASP A 204 -14.55 1.02 -7.56
C ASP A 204 -15.20 1.87 -6.47
N GLU A 205 -16.52 2.05 -6.55
CA GLU A 205 -17.27 2.76 -5.52
C GLU A 205 -17.24 1.98 -4.20
N ILE A 206 -17.44 0.66 -4.27
CA ILE A 206 -17.38 -0.24 -3.10
C ILE A 206 -16.00 -0.20 -2.44
N ARG A 207 -14.92 -0.30 -3.22
CA ARG A 207 -13.53 -0.18 -2.73
C ARG A 207 -13.29 1.15 -2.03
N GLN A 208 -13.87 2.24 -2.54
CA GLN A 208 -13.77 3.54 -1.89
C GLN A 208 -14.49 3.59 -0.53
N LYS A 209 -15.52 2.77 -0.32
CA LYS A 209 -16.17 2.62 0.98
C LYS A 209 -15.38 1.75 1.96
N ARG A 210 -14.42 0.93 1.53
CA ARG A 210 -13.61 0.14 2.47
C ARG A 210 -12.60 1.02 3.21
N TYR A 211 -12.29 0.65 4.46
CA TYR A 211 -11.27 1.31 5.28
C TYR A 211 -10.09 0.36 5.49
N ASN A 212 -8.90 0.80 5.06
CA ASN A 212 -7.64 0.08 5.33
C ASN A 212 -6.96 0.55 6.62
N LEU A 213 -7.64 1.38 7.41
CA LEU A 213 -7.19 1.87 8.70
C LEU A 213 -8.15 1.39 9.81
N PRO A 214 -7.61 1.04 11.00
CA PRO A 214 -8.41 0.53 12.10
C PRO A 214 -9.07 1.68 12.86
N ILE A 215 -10.16 2.20 12.28
CA ILE A 215 -10.85 3.35 12.84
C ILE A 215 -12.24 2.99 13.34
N HIS A 216 -12.58 3.36 14.56
CA HIS A 216 -13.91 3.20 15.13
C HIS A 216 -14.86 4.27 14.56
N PHE A 217 -15.57 3.91 13.51
CA PHE A 217 -16.57 4.75 12.84
C PHE A 217 -17.69 3.86 12.30
N PRO A 218 -18.85 3.81 12.99
CA PRO A 218 -19.98 2.99 12.58
C PRO A 218 -20.57 3.42 11.23
N ARG A 219 -20.85 2.43 10.38
CA ARG A 219 -21.34 2.64 9.00
C ARG A 219 -22.46 1.64 8.69
N TYR A 220 -23.50 2.09 8.01
CA TYR A 220 -24.70 1.27 7.80
C TYR A 220 -25.20 1.36 6.37
N LEU A 221 -25.89 0.32 5.90
CA LEU A 221 -26.67 0.33 4.68
C LEU A 221 -28.16 0.27 5.04
N MET A 222 -28.95 1.17 4.47
CA MET A 222 -30.41 1.18 4.58
C MET A 222 -31.03 0.82 3.22
N PRO A 223 -31.97 -0.14 3.15
CA PRO A 223 -32.73 -0.40 1.93
C PRO A 223 -33.42 0.86 1.43
N ARG A 224 -33.44 1.06 0.10
CA ARG A 224 -34.00 2.26 -0.51
C ARG A 224 -35.46 2.51 -0.10
N GLU A 225 -36.28 1.47 -0.02
CA GLU A 225 -37.68 1.53 0.43
C GLU A 225 -37.85 2.14 1.83
N ASP A 226 -36.88 1.89 2.74
CA ASP A 226 -36.91 2.44 4.10
C ASP A 226 -36.32 3.85 4.14
N ALA A 227 -35.29 4.11 3.32
CA ALA A 227 -34.71 5.44 3.17
C ALA A 227 -35.72 6.44 2.58
N GLU A 228 -36.55 6.04 1.62
CA GLU A 228 -37.59 6.90 1.03
C GLU A 228 -38.58 7.43 2.07
N LYS A 229 -38.89 6.65 3.10
CA LYS A 229 -39.73 7.09 4.23
C LYS A 229 -39.06 8.25 4.97
N LEU A 230 -37.76 8.14 5.26
CA LEU A 230 -36.99 9.19 5.91
C LEU A 230 -36.81 10.42 5.03
N LEU A 231 -36.52 10.23 3.74
CA LEU A 231 -36.40 11.33 2.77
C LEU A 231 -37.70 12.12 2.68
N SER A 232 -38.86 11.46 2.75
CA SER A 232 -40.15 12.14 2.73
C SER A 232 -40.38 13.03 3.96
N ILE A 233 -39.88 12.63 5.14
CA ILE A 233 -39.97 13.38 6.39
C ILE A 233 -38.99 14.56 6.36
N LEU A 234 -37.73 14.28 6.04
CA LEU A 234 -36.67 15.30 5.94
C LEU A 234 -36.98 16.35 4.86
N GLY A 235 -37.61 15.94 3.76
CA GLY A 235 -38.04 16.83 2.69
C GLY A 235 -39.13 17.84 3.10
N ARG A 236 -39.84 17.60 4.21
CA ARG A 236 -40.78 18.56 4.82
C ARG A 236 -40.09 19.58 5.72
N GLY A 237 -38.77 19.48 5.89
CA GLY A 237 -37.98 20.35 6.77
C GLY A 237 -38.05 19.96 8.25
N GLU A 238 -38.50 18.74 8.57
CA GLU A 238 -38.53 18.23 9.94
C GLU A 238 -37.12 17.88 10.42
N GLU A 239 -36.73 18.37 11.58
CA GLU A 239 -35.51 17.96 12.26
C GLU A 239 -35.80 16.67 13.04
N ILE A 240 -35.03 15.61 12.77
CA ILE A 240 -35.20 14.31 13.42
C ILE A 240 -33.89 13.82 14.05
N HIS A 241 -34.01 13.09 15.15
CA HIS A 241 -32.92 12.49 15.88
C HIS A 241 -32.97 10.97 15.75
N ALA A 242 -31.80 10.38 15.45
CA ALA A 242 -31.64 8.95 15.34
C ALA A 242 -30.77 8.42 16.49
N THR A 243 -31.10 7.24 17.00
CA THR A 243 -30.23 6.43 17.84
C THR A 243 -29.91 5.11 17.15
N LEU A 244 -28.62 4.80 17.05
CA LEU A 244 -28.09 3.59 16.44
C LEU A 244 -27.51 2.66 17.49
N ASN A 245 -27.85 1.38 17.37
CA ASN A 245 -27.25 0.28 18.12
C ASN A 245 -26.82 -0.80 17.14
N SER A 246 -25.60 -1.32 17.31
CA SER A 246 -25.11 -2.45 16.53
C SER A 246 -24.03 -3.20 17.29
N TYR A 247 -23.92 -4.51 17.02
CA TYR A 247 -22.89 -5.33 17.63
C TYR A 247 -22.29 -6.30 16.61
N MET A 248 -20.97 -6.20 16.45
CA MET A 248 -20.18 -7.09 15.61
C MET A 248 -18.92 -7.48 16.37
N LYS A 249 -18.46 -8.72 16.22
CA LYS A 249 -17.17 -9.15 16.78
C LYS A 249 -16.48 -10.18 15.90
N TRP A 250 -15.16 -10.28 16.06
CA TRP A 250 -14.36 -11.32 15.42
C TRP A 250 -14.50 -12.62 16.16
N GLU A 251 -14.77 -13.70 15.43
CA GLU A 251 -14.92 -15.04 15.99
C GLU A 251 -14.28 -16.07 15.08
N VAL A 252 -13.81 -17.17 15.69
CA VAL A 252 -13.47 -18.37 14.96
C VAL A 252 -14.76 -19.13 14.67
N ARG A 253 -15.11 -19.26 13.39
CA ARG A 253 -16.22 -20.08 12.90
C ARG A 253 -15.69 -21.26 12.11
N ARG A 254 -16.52 -22.29 11.97
CA ARG A 254 -16.16 -23.52 11.25
C ARG A 254 -16.58 -23.40 9.78
N GLY A 255 -15.60 -23.34 8.87
CA GLY A 255 -15.80 -23.46 7.44
C GLY A 255 -15.92 -24.92 6.99
N VAL A 256 -16.45 -25.13 5.79
CA VAL A 256 -16.60 -26.46 5.17
C VAL A 256 -16.31 -26.41 3.67
N ASN A 257 -15.48 -27.34 3.20
CA ASN A 257 -15.38 -27.67 1.79
C ASN A 257 -16.19 -28.94 1.53
N ILE A 258 -16.99 -28.94 0.46
CA ILE A 258 -17.79 -30.09 0.06
C ILE A 258 -17.10 -30.78 -1.10
N VAL A 259 -16.70 -32.04 -0.92
CA VAL A 259 -16.00 -32.84 -1.91
C VAL A 259 -16.92 -33.95 -2.40
N GLY A 260 -17.42 -33.85 -3.63
CA GLY A 260 -18.06 -34.95 -4.34
C GLY A 260 -17.03 -35.70 -5.18
N SER A 261 -17.01 -37.03 -5.12
CA SER A 261 -16.04 -37.84 -5.87
C SER A 261 -16.72 -38.92 -6.71
N ILE A 262 -16.15 -39.14 -7.91
CA ILE A 262 -16.51 -40.24 -8.82
C ILE A 262 -15.24 -40.96 -9.26
N GLU A 263 -15.26 -42.29 -9.20
CA GLU A 263 -14.13 -43.13 -9.58
C GLU A 263 -13.99 -43.25 -11.11
N GLY A 264 -12.77 -43.00 -11.61
CA GLY A 264 -12.46 -43.10 -13.03
C GLY A 264 -12.60 -44.51 -13.59
N SER A 265 -12.85 -44.63 -14.90
CA SER A 265 -12.91 -45.93 -15.58
C SER A 265 -11.53 -46.51 -15.93
N ASP A 266 -10.61 -45.65 -16.39
CA ASP A 266 -9.35 -46.07 -17.03
C ASP A 266 -8.14 -45.82 -16.11
N TYR A 267 -8.22 -44.78 -15.28
CA TYR A 267 -7.17 -44.30 -14.38
C TYR A 267 -7.73 -43.97 -12.98
N PRO A 268 -8.22 -44.97 -12.22
CA PRO A 268 -8.83 -44.76 -10.92
C PRO A 268 -7.86 -44.16 -9.88
N ASP A 269 -6.55 -44.44 -9.99
CA ASP A 269 -5.51 -43.94 -9.08
C ASP A 269 -5.02 -42.51 -9.38
N ALA A 270 -5.53 -41.87 -10.45
CA ALA A 270 -5.13 -40.52 -10.84
C ALA A 270 -6.31 -39.56 -10.68
N ILE A 271 -6.16 -38.59 -9.77
CA ILE A 271 -7.20 -37.66 -9.39
C ILE A 271 -7.09 -36.37 -10.22
N ARG A 272 -8.24 -35.85 -10.64
CA ARG A 272 -8.38 -34.53 -11.24
C ARG A 272 -9.43 -33.75 -10.45
N VAL A 273 -9.07 -32.55 -10.02
CA VAL A 273 -9.96 -31.67 -9.28
C VAL A 273 -10.65 -30.72 -10.25
N LEU A 274 -11.96 -30.63 -10.15
CA LEU A 274 -12.76 -29.54 -10.70
C LEU A 274 -13.37 -28.78 -9.53
N CYS A 275 -13.11 -27.48 -9.42
CA CYS A 275 -13.54 -26.71 -8.26
C CYS A 275 -14.14 -25.36 -8.60
N ALA A 276 -14.93 -24.85 -7.65
CA ALA A 276 -15.45 -23.50 -7.59
C ALA A 276 -15.67 -23.15 -6.10
N TYR A 277 -15.70 -21.87 -5.76
CA TYR A 277 -16.16 -21.44 -4.44
C TYR A 277 -17.67 -21.22 -4.43
N PHE A 278 -18.30 -21.35 -3.25
CA PHE A 278 -19.74 -21.14 -3.09
C PHE A 278 -20.11 -20.06 -2.07
N ASP A 279 -19.17 -19.66 -1.22
CA ASP A 279 -19.36 -18.53 -0.32
C ASP A 279 -19.42 -17.22 -1.11
N SER A 280 -20.10 -16.23 -0.53
CA SER A 280 -20.21 -14.89 -1.08
C SER A 280 -19.70 -13.87 -0.10
N TYR A 281 -19.41 -12.65 -0.58
CA TYR A 281 -19.05 -11.56 0.32
C TYR A 281 -19.53 -10.22 -0.21
N SER A 282 -19.85 -9.32 0.72
CA SER A 282 -20.12 -7.92 0.41
C SER A 282 -19.57 -7.03 1.52
N VAL A 283 -19.46 -5.72 1.26
CA VAL A 283 -19.12 -4.74 2.31
C VAL A 283 -20.15 -4.65 3.43
N VAL A 284 -21.28 -5.36 3.32
CA VAL A 284 -22.32 -5.51 4.33
C VAL A 284 -22.50 -7.02 4.59
N PRO A 285 -21.71 -7.64 5.49
CA PRO A 285 -21.62 -9.10 5.59
C PRO A 285 -22.94 -9.84 5.79
N SER A 286 -23.92 -9.22 6.46
CA SER A 286 -25.27 -9.77 6.65
C SER A 286 -26.14 -9.76 5.39
N ARG A 287 -25.71 -9.07 4.32
CA ARG A 287 -26.40 -8.92 3.03
C ARG A 287 -25.40 -9.08 1.89
N ALA A 288 -25.17 -10.33 1.49
CA ALA A 288 -24.26 -10.70 0.42
C ALA A 288 -24.92 -11.73 -0.52
N PRO A 289 -25.85 -11.32 -1.40
CA PRO A 289 -26.57 -12.24 -2.27
C PRO A 289 -25.66 -12.98 -3.26
N GLY A 290 -24.59 -12.33 -3.78
CA GLY A 290 -23.55 -12.97 -4.59
C GLY A 290 -24.07 -13.75 -5.79
N ALA A 291 -24.97 -13.16 -6.59
CA ALA A 291 -25.58 -13.86 -7.71
C ALA A 291 -24.59 -14.24 -8.82
N ASN A 292 -23.60 -13.39 -9.13
CA ASN A 292 -22.56 -13.74 -10.10
C ASN A 292 -21.66 -14.86 -9.56
N GLU A 293 -21.27 -14.81 -8.29
CA GLU A 293 -20.43 -15.82 -7.63
C GLU A 293 -21.11 -17.20 -7.61
N ALA A 294 -22.44 -17.24 -7.44
CA ALA A 294 -23.22 -18.47 -7.46
C ALA A 294 -23.19 -19.19 -8.83
N THR A 295 -22.87 -18.50 -9.92
CA THR A 295 -22.85 -19.11 -11.27
C THR A 295 -21.80 -20.21 -11.39
N SER A 296 -20.61 -20.00 -10.81
CA SER A 296 -19.50 -20.94 -10.85
C SER A 296 -19.86 -22.28 -10.20
N VAL A 297 -20.40 -22.24 -8.98
CA VAL A 297 -20.81 -23.45 -8.26
C VAL A 297 -22.05 -24.11 -8.89
N ALA A 298 -22.97 -23.33 -9.48
CA ALA A 298 -24.08 -23.90 -10.23
C ALA A 298 -23.61 -24.68 -11.47
N VAL A 299 -22.61 -24.17 -12.19
CA VAL A 299 -21.98 -24.87 -13.32
C VAL A 299 -21.17 -26.08 -12.85
N LEU A 300 -20.53 -26.01 -11.67
CA LEU A 300 -19.85 -27.15 -11.05
C LEU A 300 -20.84 -28.29 -10.77
N LEU A 301 -22.01 -27.98 -10.18
CA LEU A 301 -23.07 -28.95 -9.91
C LEU A 301 -23.55 -29.63 -11.21
N GLU A 302 -23.77 -28.85 -12.26
CA GLU A 302 -24.22 -29.38 -13.55
C GLU A 302 -23.15 -30.23 -14.25
N LEU A 303 -21.87 -29.81 -14.22
CA LEU A 303 -20.76 -30.63 -14.72
C LEU A 303 -20.63 -31.95 -13.94
N ALA A 304 -20.87 -31.94 -12.63
CA ALA A 304 -20.85 -33.13 -11.80
C ALA A 304 -21.98 -34.12 -12.16
N ARG A 305 -23.19 -33.60 -12.43
CA ARG A 305 -24.33 -34.38 -12.95
C ARG A 305 -24.00 -35.01 -14.31
N LEU A 306 -23.48 -34.21 -15.25
CA LEU A 306 -23.11 -34.66 -16.59
C LEU A 306 -22.01 -35.73 -16.57
N MET A 307 -20.96 -35.54 -15.77
CA MET A 307 -19.85 -36.50 -15.67
C MET A 307 -20.22 -37.80 -14.93
N THR A 308 -21.31 -37.80 -14.15
CA THR A 308 -21.82 -39.06 -13.60
C THR A 308 -22.54 -39.90 -14.66
N LYS A 309 -23.21 -39.25 -15.61
CA LYS A 309 -23.79 -39.91 -16.78
C LYS A 309 -22.73 -40.34 -17.80
N TYR A 310 -21.74 -39.49 -18.04
CA TYR A 310 -20.58 -39.76 -18.90
C TYR A 310 -19.34 -40.03 -18.05
N ARG A 311 -19.25 -41.25 -17.50
CA ARG A 311 -18.20 -41.64 -16.55
C ARG A 311 -16.79 -41.23 -17.05
N PRO A 312 -16.03 -40.45 -16.27
CA PRO A 312 -14.71 -39.96 -16.66
C PRO A 312 -13.67 -41.09 -16.68
N SER A 313 -12.63 -40.95 -17.51
CA SER A 313 -11.48 -41.86 -17.52
C SER A 313 -10.66 -41.78 -16.22
N TYR A 314 -10.67 -40.63 -15.55
CA TYR A 314 -9.92 -40.34 -14.33
C TYR A 314 -10.86 -40.22 -13.14
N THR A 315 -10.36 -40.45 -11.93
CA THR A 315 -11.12 -40.11 -10.72
C THR A 315 -11.25 -38.60 -10.64
N VAL A 316 -12.48 -38.10 -10.50
CA VAL A 316 -12.76 -36.66 -10.45
C VAL A 316 -13.25 -36.27 -9.06
N TYR A 317 -12.63 -35.24 -8.50
CA TYR A 317 -13.09 -34.57 -7.28
C TYR A 317 -13.74 -33.25 -7.67
N PHE A 318 -15.04 -33.16 -7.47
CA PHE A 318 -15.82 -31.92 -7.53
C PHE A 318 -15.74 -31.25 -6.17
N ILE A 319 -15.05 -30.12 -6.06
CA ILE A 319 -14.85 -29.43 -4.77
C ILE A 319 -15.54 -28.08 -4.80
N ALA A 320 -16.53 -27.91 -3.93
CA ALA A 320 -17.08 -26.60 -3.59
C ALA A 320 -16.30 -26.06 -2.37
N PHE A 321 -15.36 -25.15 -2.63
CA PHE A 321 -14.55 -24.50 -1.58
C PHE A 321 -15.33 -23.39 -0.87
N SER A 322 -14.94 -23.09 0.36
CA SER A 322 -15.37 -21.89 1.08
C SER A 322 -14.21 -21.15 1.73
N GLY A 323 -14.49 -20.02 2.35
CA GLY A 323 -13.46 -19.15 2.90
C GLY A 323 -12.69 -18.43 1.80
N HIS A 324 -13.29 -18.26 0.61
CA HIS A 324 -12.67 -17.61 -0.55
C HIS A 324 -12.21 -16.21 -0.15
N TYR A 325 -13.11 -15.43 0.45
CA TYR A 325 -12.83 -14.06 0.91
C TYR A 325 -11.97 -13.94 2.18
N GLN A 326 -11.54 -15.06 2.76
CA GLN A 326 -10.64 -15.11 3.94
C GLN A 326 -9.24 -15.62 3.55
N GLY A 327 -8.79 -15.22 2.36
CA GLY A 327 -7.52 -15.67 1.77
C GLY A 327 -7.60 -17.08 1.22
N VAL A 328 -8.69 -17.46 0.54
CA VAL A 328 -8.96 -18.84 0.07
C VAL A 328 -8.67 -19.89 1.15
N ALA A 329 -9.16 -19.60 2.37
CA ALA A 329 -8.87 -20.38 3.57
C ALA A 329 -9.22 -21.86 3.37
N GLY A 330 -10.35 -22.18 2.74
CA GLY A 330 -10.74 -23.56 2.50
C GLY A 330 -9.75 -24.33 1.63
N ALA A 331 -9.22 -23.72 0.56
CA ALA A 331 -8.21 -24.34 -0.28
C ALA A 331 -6.85 -24.46 0.44
N ARG A 332 -6.44 -23.43 1.21
CA ARG A 332 -5.20 -23.48 2.00
C ARG A 332 -5.21 -24.59 3.02
N GLU A 333 -6.28 -24.68 3.82
CA GLU A 333 -6.43 -25.71 4.84
C GLU A 333 -6.62 -27.09 4.21
N PHE A 334 -7.31 -27.22 3.07
CA PHE A 334 -7.41 -28.51 2.37
C PHE A 334 -6.04 -29.02 1.89
N VAL A 335 -5.21 -28.14 1.32
CA VAL A 335 -3.85 -28.51 0.92
C VAL A 335 -3.01 -28.91 2.14
N GLU A 336 -3.10 -28.18 3.26
CA GLU A 336 -2.34 -28.50 4.46
C GLU A 336 -2.82 -29.81 5.14
N GLU A 337 -4.12 -29.92 5.42
CA GLU A 337 -4.69 -30.99 6.24
C GLU A 337 -4.99 -32.28 5.45
N VAL A 338 -5.29 -32.19 4.15
CA VAL A 338 -5.66 -33.37 3.33
C VAL A 338 -4.51 -33.79 2.42
N VAL A 339 -3.92 -32.84 1.69
CA VAL A 339 -2.83 -33.17 0.76
C VAL A 339 -1.53 -33.40 1.53
N TRP A 340 -1.09 -32.46 2.37
CA TRP A 340 0.18 -32.57 3.07
C TRP A 340 0.18 -33.54 4.25
N ASN A 341 -0.83 -33.53 5.11
CA ASN A 341 -0.90 -34.45 6.25
C ASN A 341 -0.87 -35.94 5.85
N ARG A 342 -1.48 -36.31 4.70
CA ARG A 342 -1.42 -37.68 4.18
C ARG A 342 -0.04 -38.05 3.60
N THR A 343 0.83 -37.08 3.35
CA THR A 343 2.07 -37.22 2.57
C THR A 343 3.39 -37.07 3.35
N MET A 344 3.40 -36.69 4.63
CA MET A 344 4.65 -36.33 5.33
C MET A 344 5.21 -37.39 6.29
N PRO A 345 6.52 -37.71 6.18
CA PRO A 345 7.46 -37.75 7.28
C PRO A 345 8.31 -36.47 7.33
N ALA A 346 8.78 -36.13 8.53
CA ALA A 346 9.38 -34.84 8.88
C ALA A 346 10.73 -34.50 8.19
N VAL A 347 10.93 -33.19 7.99
CA VAL A 347 12.20 -32.44 7.84
C VAL A 347 12.77 -32.22 6.42
N ASN A 348 13.02 -30.92 6.17
CA ASN A 348 13.61 -30.24 5.01
C ASN A 348 15.02 -30.73 4.60
N LEU A 349 15.20 -31.11 3.32
CA LEU A 349 16.42 -30.83 2.51
C LEU A 349 16.07 -30.85 1.00
N PRO A 350 16.57 -29.90 0.18
CA PRO A 350 16.44 -29.95 -1.28
C PRO A 350 17.07 -31.22 -1.86
N GLY A 351 16.33 -31.99 -2.67
CA GLY A 351 16.86 -33.13 -3.43
C GLY A 351 16.59 -34.52 -2.85
N GLN A 352 15.87 -34.66 -1.73
CA GLN A 352 15.38 -35.98 -1.30
C GLN A 352 14.26 -36.51 -2.20
N LYS A 353 14.29 -37.81 -2.49
CA LYS A 353 13.22 -38.53 -3.20
C LYS A 353 12.13 -38.90 -2.19
N TYR A 354 10.91 -38.44 -2.41
CA TYR A 354 9.75 -38.78 -1.60
C TYR A 354 9.25 -40.21 -1.87
N ASP A 355 8.72 -40.86 -0.84
CA ASP A 355 7.97 -42.11 -0.96
C ASP A 355 6.61 -41.82 -1.61
N LYS A 356 6.37 -42.39 -2.79
CA LYS A 356 5.16 -42.17 -3.59
C LYS A 356 3.90 -42.84 -2.99
N SER A 357 4.06 -43.79 -2.06
CA SER A 357 2.95 -44.58 -1.53
C SER A 357 1.97 -43.79 -0.65
N ASN A 358 2.41 -42.66 -0.09
CA ASN A 358 1.61 -41.79 0.78
C ASN A 358 1.01 -40.57 0.03
N PHE A 359 1.16 -40.49 -1.30
CA PHE A 359 0.69 -39.33 -2.07
C PHE A 359 -0.70 -39.50 -2.67
N ILE A 360 -1.60 -38.56 -2.36
CA ILE A 360 -2.79 -38.33 -3.19
C ILE A 360 -2.29 -37.86 -4.55
N ASN A 361 -2.48 -38.68 -5.59
CA ASN A 361 -2.02 -38.41 -6.94
C ASN A 361 -2.95 -37.44 -7.68
N ILE A 362 -2.99 -36.19 -7.21
CA ILE A 362 -3.69 -35.11 -7.91
C ILE A 362 -2.83 -34.68 -9.10
N THR A 363 -3.33 -34.90 -10.31
CA THR A 363 -2.59 -34.61 -11.55
C THR A 363 -2.99 -33.28 -12.16
N ARG A 364 -4.24 -32.84 -11.96
CA ARG A 364 -4.79 -31.57 -12.47
C ARG A 364 -5.76 -30.94 -11.49
N VAL A 365 -5.78 -29.62 -11.44
CA VAL A 365 -6.78 -28.81 -10.75
C VAL A 365 -7.32 -27.80 -11.75
N VAL A 366 -8.62 -27.80 -11.95
CA VAL A 366 -9.32 -26.89 -12.84
C VAL A 366 -10.33 -26.12 -12.00
N GLU A 367 -10.25 -24.80 -12.02
CA GLU A 367 -11.21 -23.93 -11.36
C GLU A 367 -12.05 -23.18 -12.39
N ILE A 368 -13.33 -23.04 -12.10
CA ILE A 368 -14.25 -22.19 -12.85
C ILE A 368 -14.70 -21.03 -11.97
N ALA A 369 -14.50 -19.80 -12.44
CA ALA A 369 -14.84 -18.56 -11.75
C ALA A 369 -15.58 -17.62 -12.73
N LEU A 370 -16.87 -17.89 -12.91
CA LEU A 370 -17.70 -17.27 -13.93
C LEU A 370 -18.51 -16.09 -13.38
N THR A 371 -18.79 -15.15 -14.27
CA THR A 371 -19.79 -14.10 -14.11
C THR A 371 -20.61 -14.01 -15.39
N THR A 372 -21.65 -13.18 -15.40
CA THR A 372 -22.55 -13.05 -16.55
C THR A 372 -22.32 -11.77 -17.36
N ARG A 373 -21.33 -10.95 -17.00
CA ARG A 373 -21.22 -9.58 -17.54
C ARG A 373 -20.79 -9.52 -19.00
N SER A 374 -19.94 -10.45 -19.44
CA SER A 374 -19.45 -10.59 -20.81
C SER A 374 -19.62 -12.02 -21.29
N ASP A 375 -19.60 -12.22 -22.61
CA ASP A 375 -19.55 -13.53 -23.26
C ASP A 375 -18.10 -14.04 -23.47
N GLU A 376 -17.12 -13.22 -23.14
CA GLU A 376 -15.69 -13.53 -23.22
C GLU A 376 -15.17 -14.16 -21.92
N TRP A 377 -14.32 -15.17 -22.03
CA TRP A 377 -13.63 -15.76 -20.88
C TRP A 377 -12.14 -15.95 -21.16
N ALA A 378 -11.37 -16.05 -20.09
CA ALA A 378 -9.92 -16.15 -20.13
C ALA A 378 -9.42 -17.36 -19.34
N ILE A 379 -8.25 -17.85 -19.75
CA ILE A 379 -7.49 -18.88 -19.04
C ILE A 379 -6.32 -18.27 -18.28
N THR A 380 -6.10 -18.74 -17.06
CA THR A 380 -4.96 -18.36 -16.21
C THR A 380 -4.38 -19.56 -15.47
N ASP A 381 -3.10 -19.46 -15.12
CA ASP A 381 -2.36 -20.34 -14.20
C ASP A 381 -1.81 -19.54 -12.99
N ILE A 382 -2.18 -18.27 -12.90
CA ILE A 382 -1.81 -17.33 -11.84
C ILE A 382 -3.07 -16.76 -11.17
N GLY A 383 -2.95 -16.42 -9.89
CA GLY A 383 -3.96 -15.74 -9.11
C GLY A 383 -3.37 -14.65 -8.21
N ASP A 384 -4.21 -14.08 -7.37
CA ASP A 384 -3.95 -12.87 -6.60
C ASP A 384 -3.55 -13.14 -5.13
N LEU A 385 -3.84 -14.32 -4.58
CA LEU A 385 -3.55 -14.66 -3.18
C LEU A 385 -2.05 -14.59 -2.88
N ASN A 386 -1.23 -15.21 -3.74
CA ASN A 386 0.19 -15.45 -3.50
C ASN A 386 1.11 -14.75 -4.50
N GLY A 387 0.62 -13.73 -5.22
CA GLY A 387 1.38 -12.82 -6.12
C GLY A 387 2.67 -13.38 -6.75
N HIS A 388 2.71 -13.66 -8.06
CA HIS A 388 3.91 -14.07 -8.81
C HIS A 388 4.65 -15.35 -8.34
N VAL A 389 4.31 -16.50 -8.95
CA VAL A 389 5.28 -17.58 -9.21
C VAL A 389 5.76 -17.48 -10.66
N THR A 390 6.64 -16.52 -10.95
CA THR A 390 7.31 -16.43 -12.26
C THR A 390 8.79 -16.82 -12.19
N SER A 391 9.11 -17.94 -11.54
CA SER A 391 10.39 -18.60 -11.79
C SER A 391 10.33 -19.40 -13.10
N PRO A 392 11.19 -19.10 -14.10
CA PRO A 392 11.27 -19.85 -15.36
C PRO A 392 11.75 -21.30 -15.21
N GLN A 393 12.03 -21.77 -13.99
CA GLN A 393 12.61 -23.08 -13.72
C GLN A 393 11.58 -24.17 -13.40
N SER A 394 10.27 -23.86 -13.34
CA SER A 394 9.25 -24.89 -13.10
C SER A 394 8.80 -25.57 -14.41
N PRO A 395 8.85 -26.92 -14.51
CA PRO A 395 8.38 -27.65 -15.67
C PRO A 395 6.88 -27.45 -15.99
N ILE A 396 6.10 -26.85 -15.08
CA ILE A 396 4.68 -26.51 -15.23
C ILE A 396 4.46 -25.41 -16.29
N ARG A 397 5.43 -24.50 -16.51
CA ARG A 397 5.34 -23.43 -17.53
C ARG A 397 5.27 -23.94 -18.96
N TYR A 398 5.85 -25.12 -19.24
CA TYR A 398 5.82 -25.67 -20.59
C TYR A 398 4.43 -26.16 -20.98
N GLY A 399 3.51 -26.42 -20.03
CA GLY A 399 2.14 -26.82 -20.33
C GLY A 399 1.27 -25.69 -20.88
N ASN A 400 1.48 -24.44 -20.46
CA ASN A 400 0.46 -23.38 -20.60
C ASN A 400 0.38 -22.70 -21.97
N SER A 401 1.50 -22.53 -22.68
CA SER A 401 1.45 -22.06 -24.07
C SER A 401 0.79 -23.09 -24.99
N TYR A 402 1.03 -24.39 -24.75
CA TYR A 402 0.37 -25.48 -25.47
C TYR A 402 -1.08 -25.69 -25.04
N LEU A 403 -1.40 -25.47 -23.76
CA LEU A 403 -2.76 -25.54 -23.23
C LEU A 403 -3.65 -24.48 -23.86
N TYR A 404 -3.21 -23.22 -23.93
CA TYR A 404 -3.99 -22.19 -24.60
C TYR A 404 -4.23 -22.52 -26.08
N GLY A 405 -3.20 -23.01 -26.78
CA GLY A 405 -3.33 -23.49 -28.16
C GLY A 405 -4.30 -24.66 -28.31
N TYR A 406 -4.33 -25.59 -27.35
CA TYR A 406 -5.27 -26.71 -27.32
C TYR A 406 -6.70 -26.27 -27.04
N VAL A 407 -6.90 -25.42 -26.03
CA VAL A 407 -8.19 -24.87 -25.62
C VAL A 407 -8.82 -24.09 -26.77
N THR A 408 -8.07 -23.19 -27.40
CA THR A 408 -8.55 -22.42 -28.56
C THR A 408 -8.84 -23.33 -29.76
N LEU A 409 -8.02 -24.36 -30.01
CA LEU A 409 -8.30 -25.34 -31.06
C LEU A 409 -9.60 -26.11 -30.80
N LEU A 410 -9.82 -26.57 -29.57
CA LEU A 410 -11.02 -27.33 -29.20
C LEU A 410 -12.28 -26.45 -29.30
N ALA A 411 -12.24 -25.26 -28.72
CA ALA A 411 -13.33 -24.30 -28.80
C ALA A 411 -13.63 -23.88 -30.25
N LYS A 412 -12.60 -23.68 -31.09
CA LYS A 412 -12.77 -23.37 -32.51
C LYS A 412 -13.49 -24.49 -33.26
N LYS A 413 -13.07 -25.75 -33.07
CA LYS A 413 -13.72 -26.90 -33.73
C LYS A 413 -15.16 -27.11 -33.28
N VAL A 414 -15.46 -26.87 -32.00
CA VAL A 414 -16.84 -26.88 -31.48
C VAL A 414 -17.64 -25.73 -32.09
N GLY A 415 -17.07 -24.52 -32.13
CA GLY A 415 -17.68 -23.34 -32.74
C GLY A 415 -18.00 -23.49 -34.23
N GLU A 416 -17.06 -24.06 -35.01
CA GLU A 416 -17.28 -24.41 -36.43
C GLU A 416 -18.48 -25.34 -36.62
N LYS A 417 -18.73 -26.26 -35.68
CA LYS A 417 -19.87 -27.17 -35.72
C LYS A 417 -21.19 -26.52 -35.29
N LEU A 418 -21.12 -25.57 -34.35
CA LEU A 418 -22.27 -24.80 -33.85
C LEU A 418 -22.59 -23.55 -34.70
N GLY A 419 -21.74 -23.19 -35.65
CA GLY A 419 -21.86 -21.95 -36.43
C GLY A 419 -21.61 -20.69 -35.60
N LYS A 420 -20.77 -20.78 -34.56
CA LYS A 420 -20.45 -19.69 -33.63
C LYS A 420 -18.95 -19.46 -33.53
N GLU A 421 -18.54 -18.21 -33.31
CA GLU A 421 -17.16 -17.85 -32.97
C GLU A 421 -17.09 -17.45 -31.51
N PHE A 422 -16.11 -17.98 -30.78
CA PHE A 422 -15.94 -17.74 -29.35
C PHE A 422 -14.71 -16.88 -29.10
N SER A 423 -14.86 -15.84 -28.27
CA SER A 423 -13.75 -14.98 -27.83
C SER A 423 -13.13 -15.56 -26.57
N ILE A 424 -11.95 -16.19 -26.71
CA ILE A 424 -11.19 -16.77 -25.61
C ILE A 424 -9.86 -16.04 -25.52
N LEU A 425 -9.55 -15.51 -24.34
CA LEU A 425 -8.31 -14.79 -24.10
C LEU A 425 -7.32 -15.63 -23.29
N ASN A 426 -6.04 -15.46 -23.56
CA ASN A 426 -5.00 -15.90 -22.63
C ASN A 426 -4.79 -14.77 -21.63
N ALA A 427 -4.89 -15.04 -20.33
CA ALA A 427 -4.64 -14.02 -19.32
C ALA A 427 -3.29 -13.34 -19.56
N HIS A 428 -2.22 -14.07 -19.90
CA HIS A 428 -0.88 -13.54 -20.23
C HIS A 428 -0.83 -12.55 -21.41
N THR A 429 -1.86 -12.54 -22.25
CA THR A 429 -2.02 -11.61 -23.39
C THR A 429 -2.97 -10.45 -23.08
N VAL A 430 -3.69 -10.50 -21.96
CA VAL A 430 -4.46 -9.36 -21.44
C VAL A 430 -3.45 -8.31 -20.95
N PRO A 431 -3.51 -7.05 -21.43
CA PRO A 431 -2.65 -5.98 -20.94
C PRO A 431 -2.80 -5.83 -19.41
N GLY A 432 -1.77 -6.24 -18.66
CA GLY A 432 -1.82 -6.43 -17.22
C GLY A 432 -1.13 -7.71 -16.75
N ALA A 433 -1.35 -8.85 -17.42
CA ALA A 433 -0.68 -10.11 -17.06
C ALA A 433 0.76 -10.20 -17.60
N MET A 434 1.06 -9.52 -18.72
CA MET A 434 2.43 -9.40 -19.23
C MET A 434 3.34 -8.59 -18.29
N ALA A 435 2.77 -7.77 -17.41
CA ALA A 435 3.48 -7.00 -16.39
C ALA A 435 4.02 -7.89 -15.25
N VAL A 436 3.67 -9.18 -15.25
CA VAL A 436 3.97 -10.13 -14.18
C VAL A 436 5.35 -10.85 -14.40
N GLY A 437 6.08 -10.48 -15.47
CA GLY A 437 7.38 -11.07 -15.85
C GLY A 437 8.61 -10.28 -15.39
N THR A 438 9.68 -10.99 -15.00
CA THR A 438 10.89 -10.48 -14.30
C THR A 438 11.78 -9.47 -15.04
N ALA A 439 11.58 -9.22 -16.34
CA ALA A 439 12.40 -8.27 -17.10
C ALA A 439 11.71 -6.93 -17.40
N ALA A 440 10.38 -6.86 -17.28
CA ALA A 440 9.59 -5.63 -17.49
C ALA A 440 9.35 -4.84 -16.18
N GLN A 441 9.78 -5.37 -15.04
CA GLN A 441 9.47 -4.87 -13.69
C GLN A 441 9.96 -3.43 -13.42
N THR A 442 11.08 -3.00 -14.00
CA THR A 442 11.58 -1.62 -13.86
C THR A 442 10.71 -0.60 -14.62
N LEU A 443 10.01 -1.02 -15.68
CA LEU A 443 9.09 -0.18 -16.45
C LEU A 443 7.70 -0.09 -15.78
N VAL A 444 7.30 -1.13 -15.04
CA VAL A 444 5.95 -1.31 -14.50
C VAL A 444 5.73 -0.55 -13.18
N ALA A 445 6.78 -0.39 -12.35
CA ALA A 445 6.73 0.44 -11.14
C ALA A 445 6.41 1.94 -11.43
N LEU A 446 6.41 2.34 -12.70
CA LEU A 446 6.09 3.69 -13.16
C LEU A 446 4.71 3.80 -13.84
N ALA A 447 3.87 2.74 -13.85
CA ALA A 447 2.67 2.61 -14.70
C ALA A 447 1.32 2.69 -13.92
N PRO A 448 0.62 3.85 -13.91
CA PRO A 448 -0.67 4.00 -13.23
C PRO A 448 -1.99 3.52 -13.93
N PRO A 449 -2.06 3.07 -15.20
CA PRO A 449 -3.36 2.77 -15.81
C PRO A 449 -3.59 1.30 -16.24
N MET A 450 -2.92 0.29 -15.66
CA MET A 450 -3.26 -1.15 -15.87
C MET A 450 -4.65 -1.56 -15.31
N ARG A 451 -5.54 -0.58 -15.13
CA ARG A 451 -6.78 -0.58 -14.35
C ARG A 451 -8.04 -0.99 -15.12
N VAL A 452 -8.03 -1.33 -16.42
CA VAL A 452 -9.30 -1.26 -17.21
C VAL A 452 -9.84 -2.57 -17.78
N MET A 453 -9.07 -3.65 -17.89
CA MET A 453 -9.60 -4.89 -18.51
C MET A 453 -9.92 -6.03 -17.53
N CYS A 454 -9.20 -6.14 -16.41
CA CYS A 454 -9.53 -7.03 -15.29
C CYS A 454 -9.15 -6.30 -13.99
N LYS A 455 -10.08 -5.60 -13.33
CA LYS A 455 -9.80 -4.79 -12.14
C LYS A 455 -9.57 -5.67 -10.90
N GLY A 456 -8.36 -6.22 -10.78
CA GLY A 456 -7.94 -7.13 -9.72
C GLY A 456 -8.06 -8.56 -10.22
N PHE A 457 -6.97 -9.32 -10.17
CA PHE A 457 -7.09 -10.76 -10.35
C PHE A 457 -7.96 -11.28 -9.19
N LEU A 458 -8.92 -12.15 -9.47
CA LEU A 458 -9.56 -12.91 -8.41
C LEU A 458 -8.46 -13.77 -7.76
N PRO A 459 -8.43 -13.88 -6.43
CA PRO A 459 -7.72 -14.98 -5.81
C PRO A 459 -8.39 -16.27 -6.29
N PHE A 460 -7.61 -17.29 -6.58
CA PHE A 460 -8.14 -18.56 -7.08
C PHE A 460 -7.87 -19.65 -6.06
N ASP A 461 -8.88 -20.49 -5.81
CA ASP A 461 -8.77 -21.64 -4.90
C ASP A 461 -7.77 -22.70 -5.41
N PHE A 462 -7.38 -22.67 -6.68
CA PHE A 462 -6.28 -23.51 -7.20
C PHE A 462 -4.89 -23.02 -6.76
N GLU A 463 -4.73 -21.77 -6.30
CA GLU A 463 -3.40 -21.18 -6.02
C GLU A 463 -2.57 -21.97 -5.00
N PRO A 464 -3.13 -22.45 -3.86
CA PRO A 464 -2.40 -23.29 -2.93
C PRO A 464 -1.85 -24.59 -3.58
N PHE A 465 -2.56 -25.16 -4.55
CA PHE A 465 -2.12 -26.34 -5.30
C PHE A 465 -1.00 -26.01 -6.29
N ALA A 466 -1.15 -24.90 -7.01
CA ALA A 466 -0.17 -24.42 -7.98
C ALA A 466 1.16 -24.07 -7.31
N TYR A 467 1.10 -23.28 -6.24
CA TYR A 467 2.26 -22.78 -5.51
C TYR A 467 3.09 -23.94 -4.94
N SER A 468 2.40 -24.91 -4.35
CA SER A 468 2.97 -26.14 -3.80
C SER A 468 3.43 -27.15 -4.87
N SER A 469 3.33 -26.81 -6.16
CA SER A 469 3.70 -27.70 -7.27
C SER A 469 3.06 -29.08 -7.20
N ILE A 470 1.85 -29.17 -6.63
CA ILE A 470 1.11 -30.43 -6.43
C ILE A 470 0.60 -30.96 -7.77
N ALA A 471 -0.02 -30.08 -8.55
CA ALA A 471 -0.70 -30.44 -9.80
C ALA A 471 -0.63 -29.30 -10.82
N MET A 472 -0.87 -29.64 -12.10
CA MET A 472 -1.14 -28.63 -13.11
C MET A 472 -2.45 -27.94 -12.79
N SER A 473 -2.39 -26.66 -12.42
CA SER A 473 -3.52 -25.91 -11.88
C SER A 473 -3.89 -24.78 -12.83
N ILE A 474 -5.18 -24.69 -13.17
CA ILE A 474 -5.71 -23.84 -14.24
C ILE A 474 -7.02 -23.20 -13.75
N GLY A 475 -7.13 -21.88 -13.92
CA GLY A 475 -8.38 -21.14 -13.73
C GLY A 475 -8.99 -20.72 -15.05
N PHE A 476 -10.31 -20.86 -15.15
CA PHE A 476 -11.14 -20.29 -16.20
C PHE A 476 -12.05 -19.25 -15.60
N PHE A 477 -12.00 -18.02 -16.12
CA PHE A 477 -12.77 -16.92 -15.56
C PHE A 477 -13.37 -16.01 -16.64
N THR A 478 -14.52 -15.41 -16.34
CA THR A 478 -15.16 -14.44 -17.24
C THR A 478 -14.34 -13.14 -17.27
N VAL A 479 -14.18 -12.54 -18.45
CA VAL A 479 -13.51 -11.24 -18.59
C VAL A 479 -14.48 -10.16 -18.14
N ASP A 480 -14.46 -9.87 -16.85
CA ASP A 480 -15.34 -8.91 -16.18
C ASP A 480 -14.49 -7.99 -15.29
N PRO A 481 -14.70 -6.67 -15.31
CA PRO A 481 -14.13 -5.76 -14.31
C PRO A 481 -14.66 -5.99 -12.88
N MET A 482 -15.31 -7.12 -12.60
CA MET A 482 -16.02 -7.46 -11.37
C MET A 482 -17.07 -6.42 -11.02
N HIS A 483 -17.90 -6.01 -11.99
CA HIS A 483 -18.77 -4.84 -11.84
C HIS A 483 -19.61 -4.84 -10.55
N HIS A 484 -20.14 -6.00 -10.15
CA HIS A 484 -20.92 -6.20 -8.91
C HIS A 484 -20.16 -6.94 -7.79
N GLY A 485 -18.85 -7.16 -7.92
CA GLY A 485 -18.07 -7.82 -6.87
C GLY A 485 -18.12 -7.06 -5.55
N LEU A 486 -18.22 -7.78 -4.42
CA LEU A 486 -18.34 -7.23 -3.07
C LEU A 486 -19.62 -6.37 -2.82
N SER A 487 -20.59 -6.43 -3.73
CA SER A 487 -21.77 -5.56 -3.71
C SER A 487 -22.95 -6.16 -2.95
N PRO A 488 -23.69 -5.37 -2.14
CA PRO A 488 -24.96 -5.82 -1.56
C PRO A 488 -26.09 -5.95 -2.59
N VAL A 489 -25.88 -5.46 -3.83
CA VAL A 489 -26.87 -5.45 -4.90
C VAL A 489 -26.52 -6.37 -6.08
N ASP A 490 -25.65 -7.36 -5.86
CA ASP A 490 -25.38 -8.44 -6.82
C ASP A 490 -26.50 -9.50 -6.78
N THR A 491 -27.64 -9.18 -7.40
CA THR A 491 -28.89 -9.94 -7.31
C THR A 491 -29.21 -10.71 -8.61
N PHE A 492 -30.06 -11.74 -8.50
CA PHE A 492 -30.42 -12.64 -9.60
C PHE A 492 -30.96 -11.93 -10.86
N ASP A 493 -31.73 -10.86 -10.67
CA ASP A 493 -32.34 -10.06 -11.74
C ASP A 493 -31.33 -9.29 -12.61
N LYS A 494 -30.09 -9.13 -12.14
CA LYS A 494 -29.02 -8.43 -12.86
C LYS A 494 -28.16 -9.34 -13.73
N LEU A 495 -28.38 -10.65 -13.68
CA LEU A 495 -27.60 -11.62 -14.43
C LEU A 495 -27.98 -11.63 -15.92
N ASN A 496 -26.96 -11.65 -16.79
CA ASN A 496 -27.16 -11.81 -18.23
C ASN A 496 -26.95 -13.26 -18.66
N TRP A 497 -28.07 -13.97 -18.82
CA TRP A 497 -28.08 -15.39 -19.15
C TRP A 497 -27.57 -15.72 -20.56
N ASP A 498 -27.69 -14.81 -21.52
CA ASP A 498 -27.24 -15.05 -22.91
C ASP A 498 -25.71 -15.07 -22.99
N ASN A 499 -25.07 -14.17 -22.24
CA ASN A 499 -23.62 -14.15 -22.08
C ASN A 499 -23.12 -15.44 -21.43
N LEU A 500 -23.71 -15.85 -20.30
CA LEU A 500 -23.33 -17.09 -19.62
C LEU A 500 -23.53 -18.29 -20.54
N ARG A 501 -24.66 -18.38 -21.25
CA ARG A 501 -24.91 -19.46 -22.22
C ARG A 501 -23.81 -19.54 -23.27
N THR A 502 -23.42 -18.41 -23.85
CA THR A 502 -22.36 -18.33 -24.86
C THR A 502 -21.00 -18.77 -24.31
N GLN A 503 -20.67 -18.39 -23.07
CA GLN A 503 -19.48 -18.88 -22.39
C GLN A 503 -19.51 -20.41 -22.22
N LEU A 504 -20.62 -20.96 -21.71
CA LEU A 504 -20.74 -22.40 -21.41
C LEU A 504 -20.63 -23.28 -22.66
N GLU A 505 -21.17 -22.85 -23.80
CA GLU A 505 -21.05 -23.57 -25.08
C GLU A 505 -19.60 -23.82 -25.51
N SER A 506 -18.68 -22.93 -25.12
CA SER A 506 -17.24 -23.09 -25.40
C SER A 506 -16.44 -23.66 -24.23
N LEU A 507 -16.82 -23.32 -23.00
CA LEU A 507 -16.09 -23.70 -21.79
C LEU A 507 -16.34 -25.15 -21.37
N ILE A 508 -17.60 -25.62 -21.40
CA ILE A 508 -17.95 -26.98 -20.92
C ILE A 508 -17.20 -28.08 -21.69
N PRO A 509 -17.12 -28.06 -23.04
CA PRO A 509 -16.30 -29.01 -23.79
C PRO A 509 -14.83 -29.01 -23.36
N VAL A 510 -14.27 -27.83 -23.10
CA VAL A 510 -12.88 -27.65 -22.67
C VAL A 510 -12.65 -28.24 -21.29
N VAL A 511 -13.48 -27.85 -20.32
CA VAL A 511 -13.38 -28.35 -18.94
C VAL A 511 -13.59 -29.87 -18.90
N TYR A 512 -14.60 -30.37 -19.62
CA TYR A 512 -14.85 -31.80 -19.72
C TYR A 512 -13.67 -32.55 -20.32
N ASP A 513 -13.04 -32.06 -21.40
CA ASP A 513 -11.87 -32.76 -21.95
C ASP A 513 -10.68 -32.77 -20.97
N LEU A 514 -10.41 -31.62 -20.33
CA LEU A 514 -9.28 -31.47 -19.43
C LEU A 514 -9.41 -32.32 -18.15
N VAL A 515 -10.64 -32.51 -17.67
CA VAL A 515 -10.95 -33.22 -16.43
C VAL A 515 -11.34 -34.68 -16.68
N ALA A 516 -12.17 -34.99 -17.68
CA ALA A 516 -12.72 -36.33 -17.87
C ALA A 516 -11.91 -37.22 -18.83
N THR A 517 -11.15 -36.68 -19.79
CA THR A 517 -10.56 -37.48 -20.88
C THR A 517 -9.02 -37.44 -20.91
N ASN A 518 -8.38 -38.20 -21.81
CA ASN A 518 -6.93 -38.10 -22.05
C ASN A 518 -6.55 -37.11 -23.18
N GLY A 519 -7.51 -36.33 -23.71
CA GLY A 519 -7.38 -35.54 -24.94
C GLY A 519 -6.20 -34.57 -24.92
N PHE A 520 -6.12 -33.71 -23.91
CA PHE A 520 -4.98 -32.79 -23.75
C PHE A 520 -3.63 -33.52 -23.58
N THR A 521 -3.62 -34.66 -22.87
CA THR A 521 -2.39 -35.45 -22.69
C THR A 521 -1.90 -36.01 -24.03
N ASP A 522 -2.82 -36.51 -24.85
CA ASP A 522 -2.52 -37.05 -26.17
C ASP A 522 -2.11 -35.93 -27.14
N TYR A 523 -2.69 -34.74 -27.00
CA TYR A 523 -2.21 -33.54 -27.68
C TYR A 523 -0.75 -33.24 -27.32
N LEU A 524 -0.40 -33.21 -26.02
CA LEU A 524 0.99 -33.01 -25.58
C LEU A 524 1.93 -34.10 -26.13
N LYS A 525 1.50 -35.36 -26.22
CA LYS A 525 2.27 -36.45 -26.84
C LYS A 525 2.50 -36.17 -28.33
N SER A 526 1.45 -35.74 -29.04
CA SER A 526 1.49 -35.48 -30.48
C SER A 526 2.47 -34.37 -30.86
N ILE A 527 2.66 -33.38 -29.99
CA ILE A 527 3.62 -32.28 -30.20
C ILE A 527 5.01 -32.57 -29.59
N GLY A 528 5.23 -33.79 -29.08
CA GLY A 528 6.51 -34.19 -28.48
C GLY A 528 6.83 -33.49 -27.15
N ARG A 529 5.82 -32.97 -26.45
CA ARG A 529 5.95 -32.20 -25.20
C ARG A 529 5.38 -32.91 -23.97
N TYR A 530 4.96 -34.17 -24.11
CA TYR A 530 4.53 -34.98 -22.98
C TYR A 530 5.72 -35.55 -22.20
N SER A 531 5.72 -35.35 -20.88
CA SER A 531 6.62 -36.05 -19.96
C SER A 531 5.82 -37.06 -19.13
N PRO A 532 6.14 -38.37 -19.18
CA PRO A 532 5.40 -39.38 -18.44
C PRO A 532 5.59 -39.23 -16.91
N PRO A 533 4.56 -39.53 -16.09
CA PRO A 533 4.59 -39.43 -14.63
C PRO A 533 5.55 -40.41 -13.93
N SER A 534 6.30 -41.23 -14.68
CA SER A 534 7.34 -42.10 -14.12
C SER A 534 8.52 -41.33 -13.53
N LYS A 535 8.74 -40.08 -13.94
CA LYS A 535 9.65 -39.16 -13.25
C LYS A 535 8.98 -38.64 -11.97
N PRO A 536 9.66 -38.59 -10.82
CA PRO A 536 9.09 -37.99 -9.62
C PRO A 536 8.60 -36.58 -9.96
N VAL A 537 7.36 -36.26 -9.58
CA VAL A 537 6.98 -34.86 -9.41
C VAL A 537 7.89 -34.37 -8.31
N TYR A 538 9.00 -33.74 -8.70
CA TYR A 538 9.84 -33.06 -7.74
C TYR A 538 8.97 -31.94 -7.18
N ILE A 539 8.52 -32.09 -5.93
CA ILE A 539 7.90 -31.00 -5.19
C ILE A 539 9.02 -30.00 -4.95
N TYR A 540 9.13 -29.04 -5.87
CA TYR A 540 10.17 -28.02 -5.83
C TYR A 540 9.86 -26.94 -4.80
N ARG A 541 8.58 -26.81 -4.37
CA ARG A 541 8.06 -25.72 -3.53
C ARG A 541 6.93 -26.21 -2.63
N ARG A 542 6.78 -25.59 -1.47
CA ARG A 542 5.66 -25.78 -0.53
C ARG A 542 5.21 -24.40 -0.04
N GLY A 543 3.90 -24.19 0.14
CA GLY A 543 3.39 -23.05 0.92
C GLY A 543 4.06 -22.94 2.29
N SER A 544 4.40 -21.72 2.69
CA SER A 544 5.02 -21.46 3.99
C SER A 544 3.96 -21.33 5.08
N THR A 545 4.26 -21.88 6.25
CA THR A 545 3.48 -21.72 7.47
C THR A 545 4.14 -20.67 8.34
N LEU A 546 3.39 -19.61 8.65
CA LEU A 546 3.82 -18.52 9.52
C LEU A 546 3.24 -18.73 10.92
N THR A 547 4.11 -18.75 11.91
CA THR A 547 3.77 -18.89 13.32
C THR A 547 4.35 -17.74 14.12
N GLY A 548 3.78 -17.46 15.29
CA GLY A 548 4.33 -16.47 16.21
C GLY A 548 3.47 -16.28 17.44
N ARG A 549 3.87 -15.33 18.30
CA ARG A 549 3.13 -14.99 19.53
C ARG A 549 2.89 -13.49 19.63
N VAL A 550 1.68 -13.08 19.97
CA VAL A 550 1.38 -11.69 20.34
C VAL A 550 1.67 -11.51 21.81
N ALA A 551 2.48 -10.50 22.16
CA ALA A 551 2.90 -10.29 23.54
C ALA A 551 3.14 -8.81 23.88
N ILE A 552 2.99 -8.46 25.14
CA ILE A 552 3.40 -7.16 25.69
C ILE A 552 4.78 -7.27 26.34
N TYR A 553 5.63 -6.27 26.15
CA TYR A 553 6.90 -6.19 26.86
C TYR A 553 6.68 -5.71 28.30
N ASP A 554 6.99 -6.55 29.28
CA ASP A 554 6.86 -6.20 30.70
C ASP A 554 8.21 -5.69 31.24
N LYS A 555 8.24 -4.40 31.59
CA LYS A 555 9.44 -3.70 32.10
C LYS A 555 9.96 -4.27 33.43
N LYS A 556 9.12 -4.93 34.25
CA LYS A 556 9.52 -5.48 35.56
C LYS A 556 10.32 -6.76 35.43
N ILE A 557 9.96 -7.62 34.47
CA ILE A 557 10.69 -8.88 34.20
C ILE A 557 11.69 -8.76 33.04
N ALA A 558 11.69 -7.61 32.34
CA ALA A 558 12.47 -7.39 31.12
C ALA A 558 12.25 -8.47 30.05
N TRP A 559 11.01 -8.94 29.92
CA TRP A 559 10.61 -10.02 29.01
C TRP A 559 9.15 -9.87 28.54
N TYR A 560 8.79 -10.65 27.52
CA TYR A 560 7.48 -10.62 26.88
C TYR A 560 6.44 -11.49 27.61
N ARG A 561 5.22 -10.97 27.77
CA ARG A 561 4.05 -11.69 28.30
C ARG A 561 2.98 -11.86 27.22
N PRO A 562 2.46 -13.07 26.99
CA PRO A 562 1.50 -13.33 25.91
C PRO A 562 0.17 -12.60 26.12
N ILE A 563 -0.47 -12.20 25.02
CA ILE A 563 -1.82 -11.62 25.00
C ILE A 563 -2.77 -12.59 24.29
N PRO A 564 -3.76 -13.15 25.01
CA PRO A 564 -4.73 -14.06 24.41
C PRO A 564 -5.86 -13.32 23.67
N ASN A 565 -6.48 -14.01 22.71
CA ASN A 565 -7.58 -13.49 21.88
C ASN A 565 -7.23 -12.12 21.28
N ALA A 566 -5.98 -11.94 20.83
CA ALA A 566 -5.54 -10.82 20.04
C ALA A 566 -5.81 -11.13 18.56
N ILE A 567 -6.13 -10.11 17.79
CA ILE A 567 -6.33 -10.18 16.35
C ILE A 567 -4.98 -9.96 15.68
N VAL A 568 -4.55 -10.91 14.86
CA VAL A 568 -3.39 -10.78 13.98
C VAL A 568 -3.89 -10.63 12.56
N ALA A 569 -3.50 -9.53 11.92
CA ALA A 569 -3.83 -9.23 10.54
C ALA A 569 -2.56 -9.21 9.70
N VAL A 570 -2.52 -10.08 8.70
CA VAL A 570 -1.40 -10.28 7.79
C VAL A 570 -1.77 -9.74 6.42
N TYR A 571 -0.94 -8.83 5.93
CA TYR A 571 -1.11 -8.13 4.66
C TYR A 571 0.03 -8.49 3.75
N HIS A 572 -0.27 -8.92 2.53
CA HIS A 572 0.76 -9.07 1.52
C HIS A 572 1.29 -7.69 1.11
N ILE A 573 2.61 -7.56 1.04
CA ILE A 573 3.30 -6.39 0.48
C ILE A 573 3.98 -6.88 -0.78
N ASP A 574 3.41 -6.60 -1.94
CA ASP A 574 4.15 -6.76 -3.19
C ASP A 574 5.43 -5.91 -3.09
N THR A 575 6.57 -6.51 -3.43
CA THR A 575 7.92 -5.90 -3.34
C THR A 575 8.01 -4.60 -4.16
N PHE A 576 7.02 -4.33 -5.03
CA PHE A 576 6.89 -3.15 -5.88
C PHE A 576 5.71 -2.22 -5.53
N GLY A 577 5.02 -2.42 -4.40
CA GLY A 577 4.02 -1.48 -3.85
C GLY A 577 2.64 -1.48 -4.52
N ALA A 578 2.33 -2.50 -5.33
CA ALA A 578 1.05 -2.62 -6.01
C ALA A 578 -0.02 -3.22 -5.07
N ARG A 579 -0.90 -2.38 -4.51
CA ARG A 579 -1.98 -2.76 -3.57
C ARG A 579 -3.31 -2.99 -4.31
N TRP A 580 -3.49 -4.13 -4.98
CA TRP A 580 -4.68 -4.31 -5.85
C TRP A 580 -5.44 -5.62 -5.63
N GLN A 581 -5.41 -6.13 -4.39
CA GLN A 581 -6.04 -7.40 -4.06
C GLN A 581 -7.55 -7.31 -3.81
N THR A 582 -8.31 -8.35 -4.16
CA THR A 582 -9.72 -8.48 -3.73
C THR A 582 -9.80 -8.93 -2.26
N ILE A 583 -8.79 -9.69 -1.82
CA ILE A 583 -8.56 -10.06 -0.43
C ILE A 583 -7.42 -9.20 0.11
N ASP A 584 -7.77 -8.16 0.86
CA ASP A 584 -6.78 -7.21 1.36
C ASP A 584 -5.93 -7.78 2.51
N LYS A 585 -6.41 -8.83 3.19
CA LYS A 585 -5.86 -9.31 4.47
C LYS A 585 -6.27 -10.73 4.82
N ILE A 586 -5.39 -11.42 5.55
CA ILE A 586 -5.71 -12.65 6.30
C ILE A 586 -5.76 -12.29 7.78
N VAL A 587 -6.85 -12.64 8.45
CA VAL A 587 -7.07 -12.35 9.87
C VAL A 587 -7.14 -13.65 10.67
N THR A 588 -6.49 -13.70 11.81
CA THR A 588 -6.56 -14.83 12.75
C THR A 588 -6.58 -14.35 14.20
N LEU A 589 -7.17 -15.15 15.10
CA LEU A 589 -7.20 -14.88 16.54
C LEU A 589 -6.13 -15.71 17.26
N THR A 590 -5.48 -15.12 18.27
CA THR A 590 -4.52 -15.85 19.09
C THR A 590 -5.17 -16.77 20.12
N ASP A 591 -4.50 -17.87 20.44
CA ASP A 591 -4.90 -18.79 21.51
C ASP A 591 -4.68 -18.20 22.93
N SER A 592 -4.92 -19.01 23.97
CA SER A 592 -4.73 -18.61 25.37
C SER A 592 -3.28 -18.25 25.75
N GLU A 593 -2.29 -18.67 24.95
CA GLU A 593 -0.87 -18.35 25.11
C GLU A 593 -0.39 -17.31 24.09
N GLY A 594 -1.31 -16.64 23.40
CA GLY A 594 -1.01 -15.61 22.42
C GLY A 594 -0.45 -16.15 21.11
N ARG A 595 -0.48 -17.47 20.85
CA ARG A 595 0.02 -18.07 19.61
C ARG A 595 -0.95 -17.87 18.45
N PHE A 596 -0.41 -17.71 17.25
CA PHE A 596 -1.16 -17.76 15.99
C PHE A 596 -0.41 -18.59 14.95
N GLU A 597 -1.15 -19.10 13.98
CA GLU A 597 -0.64 -19.89 12.87
C GLU A 597 -1.43 -19.56 11.58
N ILE A 598 -0.72 -19.47 10.46
CA ILE A 598 -1.30 -19.19 9.14
C ILE A 598 -0.59 -20.07 8.10
N HIS A 599 -1.36 -20.94 7.43
CA HIS A 599 -0.84 -21.87 6.43
C HIS A 599 -0.79 -21.27 5.01
N GLN A 600 0.03 -21.91 4.16
CA GLN A 600 0.07 -21.72 2.70
C GLN A 600 0.33 -20.26 2.23
N LEU A 601 1.13 -19.49 2.98
CA LEU A 601 1.64 -18.18 2.53
C LEU A 601 2.80 -18.34 1.55
N MET A 602 3.04 -17.35 0.69
CA MET A 602 4.21 -17.35 -0.16
C MET A 602 5.52 -17.17 0.66
N GLY A 603 6.45 -18.13 0.53
CA GLY A 603 7.77 -18.10 1.17
C GLY A 603 8.62 -19.33 0.80
N GLY A 604 9.92 -19.33 1.13
CA GLY A 604 10.81 -20.48 0.85
C GLY A 604 11.45 -20.48 -0.54
N GLY A 605 12.32 -19.50 -0.80
CA GLY A 605 13.23 -19.46 -1.96
C GLY A 605 13.09 -18.24 -2.89
N MET A 606 11.97 -17.53 -2.81
CA MET A 606 11.80 -16.16 -3.30
C MET A 606 11.30 -15.35 -2.09
N SER A 607 12.04 -14.32 -1.67
CA SER A 607 11.70 -13.53 -0.49
C SER A 607 10.49 -12.66 -0.80
N ASP A 608 9.37 -12.96 -0.16
CA ASP A 608 8.15 -12.16 -0.24
C ASP A 608 7.90 -11.44 1.08
N SER A 609 7.25 -10.28 1.02
CA SER A 609 7.09 -9.40 2.17
C SER A 609 5.66 -9.31 2.65
N TYR A 610 5.48 -9.33 3.97
CA TYR A 610 4.19 -9.20 4.64
C TYR A 610 4.24 -8.12 5.71
N ASN A 611 3.15 -7.38 5.84
CA ASN A 611 2.87 -6.48 6.94
C ASN A 611 2.17 -7.29 8.03
N LEU A 612 2.71 -7.27 9.24
CA LEU A 612 2.17 -8.01 10.38
C LEU A 612 1.69 -7.03 11.43
N TYR A 613 0.38 -6.94 11.62
CA TYR A 613 -0.21 -6.09 12.64
C TYR A 613 -0.97 -6.92 13.66
N ALA A 614 -0.80 -6.61 14.94
CA ALA A 614 -1.58 -7.23 16.02
C ALA A 614 -2.32 -6.18 16.84
N PHE A 615 -3.54 -6.51 17.23
CA PHE A 615 -4.41 -5.67 18.04
C PHE A 615 -5.14 -6.49 19.08
N LYS A 616 -5.44 -5.88 20.22
CA LYS A 616 -6.41 -6.41 21.18
C LYS A 616 -7.56 -5.43 21.27
N LEU A 617 -8.77 -5.92 21.02
CA LEU A 617 -9.99 -5.12 21.10
C LEU A 617 -10.71 -5.35 22.42
N ASP A 618 -11.45 -4.33 22.84
CA ASP A 618 -12.48 -4.44 23.87
C ASP A 618 -13.71 -5.16 23.30
N GLU A 619 -14.14 -6.24 23.95
CA GLU A 619 -15.21 -7.11 23.44
C GLU A 619 -16.61 -6.46 23.45
N LYS A 620 -16.80 -5.39 24.24
CA LYS A 620 -18.09 -4.69 24.35
C LYS A 620 -18.19 -3.53 23.39
N THR A 621 -17.10 -2.78 23.24
CA THR A 621 -17.07 -1.51 22.48
C THR A 621 -16.39 -1.63 21.13
N GLY A 622 -15.66 -2.72 20.85
CA GLY A 622 -14.88 -2.89 19.62
C GLY A 622 -13.64 -1.99 19.53
N ARG A 623 -13.33 -1.21 20.57
CA ARG A 623 -12.21 -0.25 20.57
C ARG A 623 -10.86 -0.92 20.82
N ILE A 624 -9.78 -0.30 20.36
CA ILE A 624 -8.42 -0.85 20.43
C ILE A 624 -7.81 -0.61 21.81
N LEU A 625 -7.64 -1.67 22.61
CA LEU A 625 -6.99 -1.62 23.91
C LEU A 625 -5.46 -1.74 23.81
N TYR A 626 -5.00 -2.58 22.87
CA TYR A 626 -3.58 -2.76 22.59
C TYR A 626 -3.35 -2.71 21.09
N ALA A 627 -2.28 -2.04 20.68
CA ALA A 627 -1.85 -1.93 19.30
C ALA A 627 -0.39 -2.37 19.16
N PHE A 628 0.00 -2.73 17.95
CA PHE A 628 1.36 -3.13 17.61
C PHE A 628 2.39 -2.03 17.93
N ASP A 629 3.56 -2.42 18.44
CA ASP A 629 4.62 -1.50 18.86
C ASP A 629 5.72 -1.38 17.78
N MET A 630 6.05 -0.15 17.40
CA MET A 630 7.17 0.22 16.53
C MET A 630 8.32 0.90 17.30
N GLY A 631 8.16 1.08 18.61
CA GLY A 631 9.12 1.74 19.47
C GLY A 631 10.29 0.83 19.90
N ARG A 632 10.90 1.21 21.02
CA ARG A 632 12.12 0.59 21.55
C ARG A 632 11.97 -0.88 21.91
N TYR A 633 10.75 -1.32 22.23
CA TYR A 633 10.44 -2.69 22.68
C TYR A 633 9.91 -3.61 21.57
N ALA A 634 9.91 -3.16 20.32
CA ALA A 634 9.54 -3.99 19.19
C ALA A 634 10.53 -5.16 19.01
N TYR A 635 10.02 -6.40 18.95
CA TYR A 635 10.87 -7.58 18.74
C TYR A 635 11.21 -7.79 17.26
N ALA A 636 10.18 -7.80 16.39
CA ALA A 636 10.34 -7.89 14.95
C ALA A 636 10.04 -6.53 14.28
N PRO A 637 10.72 -6.15 13.19
CA PRO A 637 10.35 -4.95 12.44
C PRO A 637 8.99 -5.17 11.73
N LEU A 638 7.92 -4.65 12.32
CA LEU A 638 6.53 -4.96 11.94
C LEU A 638 6.07 -4.39 10.59
N LYS A 639 6.83 -3.45 10.01
CA LYS A 639 6.46 -2.78 8.75
C LYS A 639 6.71 -3.59 7.48
N THR A 640 7.57 -4.61 7.51
CA THR A 640 7.85 -5.49 6.36
C THR A 640 8.61 -6.71 6.86
N TYR A 641 7.92 -7.85 6.92
CA TYR A 641 8.49 -9.13 7.33
C TYR A 641 8.66 -10.06 6.14
N TRP A 642 9.84 -10.66 6.01
CA TRP A 642 10.18 -11.52 4.88
C TRP A 642 10.10 -12.99 5.28
N ILE A 643 9.25 -13.77 4.62
CA ILE A 643 9.14 -15.22 4.89
C ILE A 643 10.27 -15.93 4.13
N LYS A 644 11.22 -16.52 4.86
CA LYS A 644 12.44 -17.13 4.28
C LYS A 644 12.36 -18.65 4.25
N LYS A 645 11.61 -19.26 5.16
CA LYS A 645 11.50 -20.71 5.34
C LYS A 645 10.05 -21.18 5.12
N PHE A 646 9.91 -22.47 4.81
CA PHE A 646 8.59 -23.12 4.76
C PHE A 646 7.87 -23.16 6.12
N TYR A 647 8.63 -23.12 7.21
CA TYR A 647 8.11 -22.91 8.56
C TYR A 647 8.86 -21.73 9.13
N GLU A 648 8.16 -20.61 9.27
CA GLU A 648 8.72 -19.35 9.74
C GLU A 648 8.06 -18.98 11.07
N ASP A 649 8.88 -18.77 12.09
CA ASP A 649 8.42 -18.27 13.39
C ASP A 649 8.91 -16.83 13.54
N VAL A 650 7.98 -15.87 13.60
CA VAL A 650 8.31 -14.44 13.77
C VAL A 650 8.77 -14.11 15.19
N GLY A 651 8.68 -15.05 16.13
CA GLY A 651 8.91 -14.85 17.55
C GLY A 651 7.74 -14.07 18.18
N PHE A 652 7.97 -12.79 18.51
CA PHE A 652 6.96 -11.94 19.13
C PHE A 652 6.50 -10.81 18.21
N ILE A 653 5.18 -10.65 18.07
CA ILE A 653 4.57 -9.39 17.65
C ILE A 653 4.28 -8.58 18.91
N THR A 654 5.14 -7.59 19.19
CA THR A 654 4.99 -6.76 20.38
C THR A 654 3.78 -5.85 20.26
N VAL A 655 2.95 -5.81 21.29
CA VAL A 655 1.86 -4.85 21.46
C VAL A 655 2.03 -4.05 22.74
N PHE A 656 1.51 -2.82 22.77
CA PHE A 656 1.50 -1.96 23.95
C PHE A 656 0.09 -1.41 24.22
N LYS A 657 -0.16 -0.97 25.45
CA LYS A 657 -1.46 -0.41 25.84
C LYS A 657 -1.62 0.97 25.19
N ALA A 658 -2.55 1.09 24.26
CA ALA A 658 -2.61 2.23 23.35
C ALA A 658 -3.95 2.96 23.40
N ALA A 659 -3.91 4.24 23.06
CA ALA A 659 -5.03 5.00 22.54
C ALA A 659 -4.81 5.27 21.05
N SER A 660 -5.87 5.52 20.30
CA SER A 660 -5.80 5.81 18.86
C SER A 660 -6.07 7.28 18.60
N MET A 661 -5.15 7.99 17.96
CA MET A 661 -5.35 9.33 17.42
C MET A 661 -5.56 9.23 15.91
N VAL A 662 -6.62 9.85 15.40
CA VAL A 662 -6.97 9.79 13.97
C VAL A 662 -6.77 11.18 13.38
N ILE A 663 -5.96 11.24 12.32
CA ILE A 663 -5.82 12.44 11.48
C ILE A 663 -6.49 12.21 10.14
N TYR A 664 -7.15 13.26 9.66
CA TYR A 664 -7.84 13.30 8.38
C TYR A 664 -7.13 14.30 7.48
N ASP A 665 -7.24 14.11 6.17
CA ASP A 665 -6.73 15.07 5.19
C ASP A 665 -5.25 15.46 5.40
N PHE A 666 -4.43 14.43 5.63
CA PHE A 666 -2.99 14.52 5.70
C PHE A 666 -2.42 14.70 4.30
N ILE A 667 -2.48 15.94 3.82
CA ILE A 667 -1.95 16.38 2.53
C ILE A 667 -0.79 17.36 2.70
N ASP A 668 -0.01 17.53 1.65
CA ASP A 668 1.02 18.55 1.55
C ASP A 668 0.38 19.81 0.98
N PRO A 669 0.35 20.93 1.72
CA PRO A 669 -0.33 22.14 1.29
C PRO A 669 0.36 22.85 0.11
N GLU A 670 1.65 22.58 -0.16
CA GLU A 670 2.36 23.16 -1.30
C GLU A 670 2.06 22.43 -2.61
N THR A 671 1.93 21.10 -2.55
CA THR A 671 1.72 20.25 -3.73
C THR A 671 0.27 19.79 -3.91
N ALA A 672 -0.59 19.99 -2.90
CA ALA A 672 -1.94 19.45 -2.80
C ALA A 672 -1.99 17.93 -3.09
N SER A 673 -0.96 17.21 -2.62
CA SER A 673 -0.71 15.80 -2.90
C SER A 673 -0.39 15.02 -1.62
N THR A 674 -0.58 13.71 -1.67
CA THR A 674 -0.21 12.77 -0.60
C THR A 674 1.11 12.04 -0.87
N ALA A 675 1.70 12.24 -2.06
CA ALA A 675 2.84 11.45 -2.54
C ALA A 675 4.11 11.61 -1.68
N ASP A 676 4.38 12.81 -1.19
CA ASP A 676 5.62 13.14 -0.45
C ASP A 676 5.55 12.87 1.06
N ILE A 677 4.39 12.39 1.53
CA ILE A 677 4.03 12.26 2.94
C ILE A 677 4.24 10.83 3.48
N ALA A 678 4.33 9.85 2.58
CA ALA A 678 4.09 8.42 2.83
C ALA A 678 4.97 7.71 3.89
N ARG A 679 5.87 8.39 4.63
CA ARG A 679 6.76 7.75 5.62
C ARG A 679 6.98 8.48 6.94
N GLY A 680 6.44 9.68 7.17
CA GLY A 680 6.97 10.56 8.23
C GLY A 680 6.01 10.97 9.35
N ILE A 681 5.66 10.07 10.27
CA ILE A 681 5.00 10.46 11.54
C ILE A 681 5.97 10.17 12.69
N GLU A 682 6.22 11.18 13.53
CA GLU A 682 6.97 11.04 14.77
C GLU A 682 6.08 11.32 15.97
N VAL A 683 6.18 10.44 16.96
CA VAL A 683 5.49 10.55 18.24
C VAL A 683 6.53 10.88 19.29
N LEU A 684 6.39 12.04 19.92
CA LEU A 684 7.32 12.54 20.94
C LEU A 684 6.68 12.51 22.32
N ASP A 685 7.47 12.21 23.34
CA ASP A 685 7.11 12.49 24.73
C ASP A 685 7.03 14.02 24.91
N ALA A 686 5.91 14.52 25.43
CA ALA A 686 5.65 15.96 25.47
C ALA A 686 6.54 16.76 26.44
N VAL A 687 7.18 16.08 27.40
CA VAL A 687 8.04 16.70 28.42
C VAL A 687 9.49 16.75 27.95
N SER A 688 9.98 15.67 27.36
CA SER A 688 11.38 15.55 26.94
C SER A 688 11.62 15.91 25.47
N ASP A 689 10.55 16.00 24.66
CA ASP A 689 10.58 16.10 23.20
C ASP A 689 11.42 14.99 22.52
N ALA A 690 11.70 13.90 23.24
CA ALA A 690 12.35 12.70 22.72
C ALA A 690 11.32 11.78 22.07
N THR A 691 11.76 10.93 21.14
CA THR A 691 10.89 9.91 20.55
C THR A 691 10.31 9.00 21.63
N SER A 692 9.00 8.79 21.56
CA SER A 692 8.24 7.92 22.47
C SER A 692 8.86 6.51 22.54
N GLU A 693 8.87 5.92 23.74
CA GLU A 693 9.40 4.56 23.94
C GLU A 693 8.57 3.49 23.22
N SER A 694 7.26 3.70 23.12
CA SER A 694 6.32 2.85 22.42
C SER A 694 5.37 3.72 21.60
N PHE A 695 5.14 3.34 20.35
CA PHE A 695 4.23 4.02 19.44
C PHE A 695 3.97 3.13 18.22
N GLY A 696 2.92 3.42 17.47
CA GLY A 696 2.68 2.81 16.17
C GLY A 696 1.90 3.76 15.28
N TYR A 697 1.92 3.56 13.97
CA TYR A 697 1.03 4.30 13.08
C TYR A 697 0.77 3.53 11.79
N MET A 698 -0.38 3.82 11.19
CA MET A 698 -0.80 3.32 9.89
C MET A 698 -1.27 4.49 9.03
N ILE A 699 -0.89 4.51 7.76
CA ILE A 699 -1.24 5.57 6.80
C ILE A 699 -1.91 4.93 5.58
N ASP A 700 -3.04 5.49 5.16
CA ASP A 700 -3.72 5.13 3.93
C ASP A 700 -4.24 6.39 3.22
N GLY A 701 -3.65 6.71 2.06
CA GLY A 701 -3.94 7.95 1.34
C GLY A 701 -3.64 9.20 2.17
N ASP A 702 -4.66 10.01 2.41
CA ASP A 702 -4.65 11.24 3.22
C ASP A 702 -5.18 11.01 4.64
N GLN A 703 -5.25 9.77 5.13
CA GLN A 703 -5.66 9.47 6.50
C GLN A 703 -4.57 8.71 7.24
N ALA A 704 -4.49 8.91 8.56
CA ALA A 704 -3.64 8.08 9.40
C ALA A 704 -4.24 7.82 10.78
N VAL A 705 -3.90 6.65 11.33
CA VAL A 705 -4.16 6.29 12.73
C VAL A 705 -2.83 6.16 13.43
N ILE A 706 -2.68 6.90 14.52
CA ILE A 706 -1.48 6.94 15.35
C ILE A 706 -1.83 6.29 16.69
N PHE A 707 -1.09 5.25 17.05
CA PHE A 707 -1.22 4.58 18.34
C PHE A 707 -0.22 5.21 19.30
N VAL A 708 -0.75 5.77 20.39
CA VAL A 708 0.02 6.53 21.37
C VAL A 708 -0.05 5.87 22.75
N PRO A 709 1.02 5.96 23.55
CA PRO A 709 1.03 5.46 24.92
C PRO A 709 0.05 6.25 25.78
N THR A 710 -0.42 5.61 26.86
CA THR A 710 -1.45 6.18 27.76
C THR A 710 -0.88 6.63 29.11
N GLU A 711 0.42 6.41 29.32
CA GLU A 711 1.11 6.65 30.59
C GLU A 711 1.58 8.10 30.72
N TYR A 712 1.89 8.76 29.61
CA TYR A 712 2.41 10.12 29.52
C TYR A 712 1.82 10.87 28.31
N PRO A 713 1.79 12.22 28.34
CA PRO A 713 1.34 13.02 27.21
C PRO A 713 2.31 12.96 26.02
N VAL A 714 1.77 13.01 24.80
CA VAL A 714 2.56 12.98 23.56
C VAL A 714 2.30 14.16 22.63
N LYS A 715 3.30 14.52 21.83
CA LYS A 715 3.20 15.47 20.72
C LYS A 715 3.42 14.74 19.41
N ILE A 716 2.77 15.18 18.34
CA ILE A 716 2.87 14.54 17.02
C ILE A 716 3.53 15.50 16.04
N LEU A 717 4.53 15.02 15.32
CA LEU A 717 5.12 15.70 14.18
C LEU A 717 4.81 14.95 12.89
N LEU A 718 4.33 15.69 11.91
CA LEU A 718 4.08 15.25 10.55
C LEU A 718 5.26 15.70 9.68
N LYS A 719 5.84 14.80 8.89
CA LYS A 719 7.05 15.05 8.09
C LYS A 719 6.81 14.73 6.62
N ALA A 720 7.39 15.56 5.76
CA ALA A 720 7.52 15.32 4.33
C ALA A 720 8.99 15.12 3.95
N ALA A 721 9.26 14.27 2.96
CA ALA A 721 10.63 13.93 2.59
C ALA A 721 11.44 15.14 2.07
N HIS A 722 10.79 16.06 1.34
CA HIS A 722 11.45 17.23 0.74
C HIS A 722 11.77 18.34 1.75
N LEU A 723 11.07 18.40 2.90
CA LEU A 723 11.28 19.41 3.95
C LEU A 723 12.43 19.07 4.92
N GLY A 724 12.98 17.85 4.85
CA GLY A 724 14.10 17.41 5.68
C GLY A 724 13.80 17.45 7.18
N ARG A 725 14.29 18.50 7.88
CA ARG A 725 14.12 18.68 9.32
C ARG A 725 12.87 19.49 9.69
N ILE A 726 12.31 20.23 8.75
CA ILE A 726 11.13 21.05 8.98
C ILE A 726 9.91 20.12 8.96
N PRO A 727 9.07 20.10 10.01
CA PRO A 727 7.85 19.32 9.98
C PRO A 727 6.86 19.94 8.99
N LEU A 728 6.16 19.11 8.24
CA LEU A 728 5.03 19.50 7.40
C LEU A 728 3.87 20.02 8.26
N GLY A 729 3.69 19.41 9.45
CA GLY A 729 2.62 19.74 10.39
C GLY A 729 2.99 19.37 11.82
N VAL A 730 2.45 20.11 12.78
CA VAL A 730 2.64 19.85 14.21
C VAL A 730 1.30 19.75 14.92
N LEU A 731 1.19 18.82 15.86
CA LEU A 731 0.04 18.70 16.77
C LEU A 731 0.59 18.62 18.19
N LEU A 732 0.51 19.74 18.89
CA LEU A 732 1.16 19.99 20.16
C LEU A 732 0.16 20.18 21.31
N ASN A 733 -1.12 20.45 20.99
CA ASN A 733 -2.09 20.94 21.97
C ASN A 733 -1.59 22.26 22.58
N ALA A 734 -1.25 23.20 21.68
CA ALA A 734 -0.66 24.49 22.03
C ALA A 734 -1.72 25.47 22.54
N THR A 735 -1.29 26.36 23.43
CA THR A 735 -2.10 27.47 23.95
C THR A 735 -1.24 28.73 24.00
N SER A 736 -1.87 29.90 24.15
CA SER A 736 -1.13 31.16 24.31
C SER A 736 -0.21 31.19 25.54
N GLU A 737 -0.51 30.40 26.58
CA GLU A 737 0.34 30.29 27.79
C GLU A 737 1.50 29.31 27.59
N THR A 738 1.33 28.31 26.73
CA THR A 738 2.36 27.30 26.44
C THR A 738 2.39 27.02 24.94
N PRO A 739 3.10 27.86 24.16
CA PRO A 739 3.15 27.74 22.70
C PRO A 739 3.76 26.44 22.19
N THR A 740 4.65 25.81 22.98
CA THR A 740 5.25 24.50 22.69
C THR A 740 4.32 23.31 22.99
N GLY A 741 3.15 23.60 23.59
CA GLY A 741 2.06 22.66 23.82
C GLY A 741 2.23 21.69 24.99
N TYR A 742 1.10 21.33 25.61
CA TYR A 742 1.03 20.37 26.72
C TYR A 742 1.11 18.90 26.27
N GLY A 743 0.94 18.65 24.98
CA GLY A 743 0.72 17.31 24.43
C GLY A 743 -0.67 16.75 24.72
N TYR A 744 -0.92 15.55 24.19
CA TYR A 744 -2.16 14.81 24.30
C TYR A 744 -1.98 13.65 25.28
N ARG A 745 -2.75 13.64 26.37
CA ARG A 745 -2.82 12.50 27.29
C ARG A 745 -4.17 11.80 27.11
N LEU A 746 -4.13 10.54 26.68
CA LEU A 746 -5.32 9.78 26.33
C LEU A 746 -5.49 8.54 27.21
N GLU A 747 -6.72 8.07 27.32
CA GLU A 747 -7.05 6.85 28.06
C GLU A 747 -6.96 5.60 27.17
N PRO A 748 -6.63 4.43 27.75
CA PRO A 748 -6.62 3.18 27.00
C PRO A 748 -7.97 2.87 26.35
N GLY A 749 -7.95 2.42 25.09
CA GLY A 749 -9.19 2.16 24.37
C GLY A 749 -9.90 3.41 23.85
N MET A 750 -9.39 4.62 24.13
CA MET A 750 -9.96 5.85 23.59
C MET A 750 -9.52 6.04 22.13
N GLN A 751 -10.47 6.45 21.28
CA GLN A 751 -10.16 7.06 19.99
C GLN A 751 -10.34 8.58 20.11
N TYR A 752 -9.30 9.32 19.73
CA TYR A 752 -9.29 10.77 19.66
C TYR A 752 -9.20 11.22 18.21
N ASP A 753 -10.30 11.73 17.69
CA ASP A 753 -10.42 12.20 16.32
C ASP A 753 -10.01 13.68 16.23
N ILE A 754 -8.99 13.99 15.42
CA ILE A 754 -8.55 15.37 15.19
C ILE A 754 -9.41 15.96 14.07
N PHE A 755 -10.64 16.33 14.42
CA PHE A 755 -11.55 17.00 13.49
C PHE A 755 -10.94 18.31 13.00
N TYR A 756 -11.17 18.64 11.72
CA TYR A 756 -10.58 19.79 11.05
C TYR A 756 -9.04 19.80 11.17
N THR A 757 -8.40 18.71 10.75
CA THR A 757 -6.95 18.52 10.92
C THR A 757 -6.11 19.70 10.41
N PRO A 758 -6.32 20.24 9.18
CA PRO A 758 -5.56 21.41 8.70
C PRO A 758 -5.62 22.61 9.66
N ILE A 759 -6.81 22.91 10.20
CA ILE A 759 -7.02 24.03 11.15
C ILE A 759 -6.25 23.80 12.45
N ASN A 760 -6.24 22.57 12.97
CA ASN A 760 -5.53 22.26 14.22
C ASN A 760 -4.00 22.36 14.01
N VAL A 761 -3.51 21.88 12.88
CA VAL A 761 -2.09 22.01 12.50
C VAL A 761 -1.71 23.48 12.36
N VAL A 762 -2.51 24.27 11.64
CA VAL A 762 -2.32 25.72 11.50
C VAL A 762 -2.31 26.41 12.85
N ARG A 763 -3.30 26.12 13.71
CA ARG A 763 -3.39 26.74 15.04
C ARG A 763 -2.12 26.50 15.85
N ASP A 764 -1.64 25.27 15.89
CA ASP A 764 -0.45 24.91 16.66
C ASP A 764 0.81 25.53 16.02
N PHE A 765 0.90 25.62 14.68
CA PHE A 765 1.94 26.39 14.01
C PHE A 765 1.90 27.88 14.35
N LEU A 766 0.73 28.52 14.33
CA LEU A 766 0.61 29.95 14.59
C LEU A 766 1.04 30.30 16.01
N HIS A 767 0.81 29.42 17.00
CA HIS A 767 1.37 29.60 18.33
C HIS A 767 2.91 29.56 18.32
N LEU A 768 3.54 28.64 17.58
CA LEU A 768 5.00 28.60 17.45
C LEU A 768 5.55 29.80 16.67
N VAL A 769 4.87 30.21 15.60
CA VAL A 769 5.25 31.38 14.78
C VAL A 769 5.19 32.65 15.62
N ASP A 770 4.14 32.83 16.42
CA ASP A 770 3.99 33.99 17.31
C ASP A 770 5.10 34.05 18.37
N GLU A 771 5.42 32.91 18.99
CA GLU A 771 6.50 32.78 19.97
C GLU A 771 7.87 33.07 19.34
N TYR A 772 8.21 32.40 18.24
CA TYR A 772 9.52 32.55 17.60
C TYR A 772 9.71 33.91 16.94
N SER A 773 8.63 34.48 16.38
CA SER A 773 8.66 35.84 15.85
C SER A 773 8.92 36.84 16.99
N SER A 774 8.21 36.71 18.12
CA SER A 774 8.42 37.55 19.31
C SER A 774 9.83 37.41 19.89
N GLU A 775 10.36 36.19 19.96
CA GLU A 775 11.73 35.89 20.42
C GLU A 775 12.78 36.58 19.53
N LEU A 776 12.65 36.48 18.20
CA LEU A 776 13.58 37.09 17.25
C LEU A 776 13.45 38.62 17.18
N LEU A 777 12.24 39.15 17.29
CA LEU A 777 11.98 40.59 17.35
C LEU A 777 12.62 41.25 18.57
N ALA A 778 12.73 40.54 19.70
CA ALA A 778 13.45 41.02 20.88
C ALA A 778 14.95 41.28 20.60
N TYR A 779 15.51 40.70 19.53
CA TYR A 779 16.87 40.93 19.03
C TYR A 779 16.91 41.79 17.77
N GLU A 780 15.82 42.48 17.43
CA GLU A 780 15.65 43.31 16.23
C GLU A 780 15.77 42.53 14.89
N ILE A 781 15.61 41.20 14.94
CA ILE A 781 15.67 40.34 13.76
C ILE A 781 14.27 40.22 13.17
N ARG A 782 14.05 40.85 12.02
CA ARG A 782 12.74 40.91 11.34
C ARG A 782 12.73 39.95 10.15
N CYS A 783 12.18 38.75 10.37
CA CYS A 783 11.98 37.75 9.32
C CYS A 783 10.52 37.74 8.82
N VAL A 784 9.57 37.75 9.74
CA VAL A 784 8.12 37.73 9.48
C VAL A 784 7.50 38.95 10.12
N SER A 785 6.59 39.64 9.43
CA SER A 785 6.00 40.88 9.95
C SER A 785 4.88 40.59 10.96
N ARG A 786 4.68 41.48 11.93
CA ARG A 786 3.57 41.34 12.90
C ARG A 786 2.19 41.41 12.23
N GLU A 787 2.05 42.25 11.20
CA GLU A 787 0.83 42.38 10.40
C GLU A 787 0.48 41.07 9.68
N GLU A 788 1.50 40.36 9.19
CA GLU A 788 1.32 39.04 8.56
C GLU A 788 0.85 37.98 9.56
N VAL A 789 1.43 37.93 10.77
CA VAL A 789 0.99 37.02 11.84
C VAL A 789 -0.44 37.33 12.29
N GLU A 790 -0.78 38.60 12.50
CA GLU A 790 -2.14 39.03 12.85
C GLU A 790 -3.14 38.70 11.74
N GLY A 791 -2.74 38.85 10.47
CA GLY A 791 -3.50 38.46 9.29
C GLY A 791 -3.79 36.96 9.24
N MET A 792 -2.81 36.11 9.57
CA MET A 792 -3.01 34.65 9.64
C MET A 792 -3.99 34.25 10.74
N TRP A 793 -3.90 34.87 11.92
CA TRP A 793 -4.88 34.66 13.00
C TRP A 793 -6.30 35.13 12.62
N ALA A 794 -6.41 36.23 11.87
CA ALA A 794 -7.70 36.70 11.36
C ALA A 794 -8.31 35.73 10.34
N ALA A 795 -7.49 35.20 9.42
CA ALA A 795 -7.89 34.16 8.47
C ALA A 795 -8.36 32.89 9.20
N LEU A 796 -7.62 32.43 10.21
CA LEU A 796 -8.03 31.27 11.01
C LEU A 796 -9.42 31.45 11.64
N ARG A 797 -9.70 32.62 12.21
CA ARG A 797 -11.01 32.93 12.79
C ARG A 797 -12.12 32.95 11.74
N ARG A 798 -11.84 33.48 10.54
CA ARG A 798 -12.81 33.48 9.42
C ARG A 798 -13.14 32.06 9.00
N ILE A 799 -12.14 31.23 8.73
CA ILE A 799 -12.30 29.83 8.33
C ILE A 799 -13.14 29.05 9.35
N VAL A 800 -12.84 29.19 10.65
CA VAL A 800 -13.61 28.55 11.72
C VAL A 800 -15.08 29.00 11.72
N ASN A 801 -15.37 30.25 11.39
CA ASN A 801 -16.74 30.76 11.29
C ASN A 801 -17.47 30.21 10.05
N GLU A 802 -16.79 30.10 8.91
CA GLU A 802 -17.33 29.50 7.69
C GLU A 802 -17.69 28.03 7.89
N TYR A 803 -16.82 27.26 8.56
CA TYR A 803 -17.13 25.89 8.97
C TYR A 803 -18.36 25.79 9.87
N LYS A 804 -18.56 26.74 10.79
CA LYS A 804 -19.76 26.78 11.65
C LYS A 804 -21.02 27.20 10.89
N ALA A 805 -20.87 27.98 9.82
CA ALA A 805 -21.95 28.40 8.95
C ALA A 805 -22.36 27.32 7.94
N GLY A 806 -21.55 26.28 7.76
CA GLY A 806 -21.80 25.20 6.80
C GLY A 806 -21.22 25.47 5.39
N ASP A 807 -20.29 26.41 5.24
CA ASP A 807 -19.55 26.62 3.99
C ASP A 807 -18.24 25.80 4.03
N TYR A 808 -18.40 24.47 3.97
CA TYR A 808 -17.28 23.54 4.14
C TYR A 808 -16.27 23.61 2.99
N GLY A 809 -16.71 23.82 1.75
CA GLY A 809 -15.85 23.81 0.57
C GLY A 809 -14.89 25.01 0.54
N HIS A 810 -15.40 26.22 0.83
CA HIS A 810 -14.57 27.41 0.91
C HIS A 810 -13.60 27.33 2.10
N ALA A 811 -14.12 26.94 3.27
CA ALA A 811 -13.31 26.83 4.48
C ALA A 811 -12.22 25.76 4.36
N TYR A 812 -12.46 24.68 3.61
CA TYR A 812 -11.46 23.66 3.31
C TYR A 812 -10.30 24.21 2.47
N LEU A 813 -10.57 24.87 1.34
CA LEU A 813 -9.52 25.47 0.50
C LEU A 813 -8.72 26.55 1.24
N GLU A 814 -9.41 27.48 1.93
CA GLU A 814 -8.73 28.52 2.70
C GLU A 814 -7.85 27.93 3.80
N SER A 815 -8.23 26.79 4.39
CA SER A 815 -7.42 26.13 5.42
C SER A 815 -6.11 25.56 4.87
N ILE A 816 -6.11 25.06 3.63
CA ILE A 816 -4.90 24.55 2.96
C ILE A 816 -3.97 25.72 2.61
N GLU A 817 -4.51 26.81 2.07
CA GLU A 817 -3.74 28.03 1.80
C GLU A 817 -3.12 28.59 3.08
N LEU A 818 -3.90 28.68 4.16
CA LEU A 818 -3.41 29.17 5.45
C LEU A 818 -2.34 28.25 6.05
N TRP A 819 -2.45 26.93 5.86
CA TRP A 819 -1.41 25.98 6.25
C TRP A 819 -0.11 26.23 5.48
N SER A 820 -0.17 26.38 4.15
CA SER A 820 1.01 26.71 3.35
C SER A 820 1.71 27.98 3.86
N ARG A 821 0.95 29.06 4.11
CA ARG A 821 1.49 30.32 4.64
C ARG A 821 2.10 30.18 6.04
N ALA A 822 1.43 29.45 6.93
CA ALA A 822 1.94 29.22 8.28
C ALA A 822 3.22 28.37 8.27
N LEU A 823 3.29 27.36 7.39
CA LEU A 823 4.47 26.53 7.18
C LEU A 823 5.64 27.36 6.64
N GLU A 824 5.41 28.23 5.66
CA GLU A 824 6.43 29.14 5.12
C GLU A 824 6.96 30.10 6.18
N ALA A 825 6.07 30.72 6.96
CA ALA A 825 6.44 31.61 8.06
C ALA A 825 7.27 30.87 9.12
N TYR A 826 6.84 29.66 9.51
CA TYR A 826 7.58 28.80 10.43
C TYR A 826 8.96 28.41 9.87
N SER A 827 9.01 28.00 8.60
CA SER A 827 10.23 27.62 7.88
C SER A 827 11.25 28.74 7.85
N THR A 828 10.81 29.96 7.52
CA THR A 828 11.66 31.16 7.53
C THR A 828 12.21 31.46 8.92
N LEU A 829 11.35 31.42 9.95
CA LEU A 829 11.75 31.68 11.33
C LEU A 829 12.74 30.64 11.88
N ILE A 830 12.46 29.35 11.67
CA ILE A 830 13.32 28.28 12.19
C ILE A 830 14.65 28.22 11.42
N SER A 831 14.64 28.51 10.13
CA SER A 831 15.86 28.61 9.32
C SER A 831 16.72 29.78 9.79
N ALA A 832 16.14 30.97 9.98
CA ALA A 832 16.86 32.12 10.53
C ALA A 832 17.44 31.80 11.92
N LYS A 833 16.65 31.21 12.82
CA LYS A 833 17.10 30.80 14.16
C LYS A 833 18.26 29.80 14.09
N ASN A 834 18.13 28.77 13.24
CA ASN A 834 19.18 27.76 13.06
C ASN A 834 20.45 28.36 12.46
N ASP A 835 20.35 29.26 11.48
CA ASP A 835 21.49 29.94 10.88
C ASP A 835 22.23 30.75 11.94
N ILE A 836 21.51 31.55 12.74
CA ILE A 836 22.08 32.35 13.84
C ILE A 836 22.72 31.46 14.91
N VAL A 837 22.12 30.32 15.26
CA VAL A 837 22.69 29.39 16.24
C VAL A 837 23.91 28.64 15.67
N SER A 838 23.90 28.29 14.38
CA SER A 838 24.96 27.53 13.71
C SER A 838 26.27 28.31 13.57
N THR A 839 26.25 29.65 13.66
CA THR A 839 27.48 30.46 13.68
C THR A 839 28.24 30.33 15.01
N VAL A 840 27.58 29.97 16.11
CA VAL A 840 28.22 29.78 17.44
C VAL A 840 29.38 28.78 17.40
N PRO A 841 29.21 27.53 16.92
CA PRO A 841 30.32 26.58 16.82
C PRO A 841 31.39 27.06 15.85
N VAL A 842 31.03 27.76 14.77
CA VAL A 842 32.01 28.33 13.81
C VAL A 842 32.89 29.39 14.50
N PHE A 843 32.31 30.32 15.26
CA PHE A 843 33.07 31.30 16.03
C PHE A 843 33.93 30.63 17.11
N ALA A 844 33.42 29.59 17.79
CA ALA A 844 34.20 28.82 18.74
C ALA A 844 35.43 28.16 18.07
N LEU A 845 35.26 27.57 16.88
CA LEU A 845 36.35 27.01 16.07
C LEU A 845 37.39 28.06 15.67
N MET A 846 36.93 29.22 15.20
CA MET A 846 37.82 30.33 14.84
C MET A 846 38.60 30.86 16.04
N LEU A 847 37.97 30.95 17.22
CA LEU A 847 38.62 31.36 18.46
C LEU A 847 39.74 30.40 18.86
N ILE A 848 39.59 29.09 18.65
CA ILE A 848 40.65 28.12 18.96
C ILE A 848 41.92 28.40 18.14
N ALA A 849 41.79 28.81 16.88
CA ALA A 849 42.94 29.20 16.05
C ALA A 849 43.48 30.60 16.39
N PHE A 850 42.58 31.54 16.71
CA PHE A 850 42.94 32.93 17.02
C PHE A 850 43.66 33.08 18.37
N VAL A 851 43.19 32.41 19.42
CA VAL A 851 43.68 32.60 20.80
C VAL A 851 45.18 32.35 20.94
N PRO A 852 45.79 31.28 20.39
CA PRO A 852 47.23 31.09 20.42
C PRO A 852 48.02 32.19 19.71
N LEU A 853 47.51 32.68 18.56
CA LEU A 853 48.14 33.74 17.78
C LEU A 853 48.05 35.09 18.51
N PHE A 854 46.88 35.41 19.06
CA PHE A 854 46.64 36.63 19.83
C PHE A 854 47.42 36.65 21.15
N GLN A 855 47.44 35.52 21.86
CA GLN A 855 48.27 35.33 23.05
C GLN A 855 49.74 35.56 22.74
N GLN A 856 50.24 34.96 21.65
CA GLN A 856 51.60 35.19 21.18
C GLN A 856 51.82 36.60 20.65
N LEU A 857 50.82 37.37 20.24
CA LEU A 857 51.03 38.75 19.80
C LEU A 857 51.13 39.72 21.00
N VAL A 858 50.20 39.60 21.96
CA VAL A 858 49.98 40.58 23.03
C VAL A 858 50.67 40.21 24.35
N LEU A 859 50.60 38.94 24.77
CA LEU A 859 51.03 38.47 26.10
C LEU A 859 51.88 37.19 26.01
N PRO A 860 53.14 37.27 25.51
CA PRO A 860 54.02 36.11 25.38
C PRO A 860 54.32 35.46 26.73
N SER A 861 54.18 34.14 26.81
CA SER A 861 54.52 33.36 27.99
C SER A 861 54.88 31.92 27.61
N SER A 862 55.65 31.25 28.47
CA SER A 862 56.13 29.88 28.29
C SER A 862 55.77 29.00 29.49
N GLY A 863 55.78 27.67 29.30
CA GLY A 863 55.45 26.71 30.34
C GLY A 863 53.98 26.77 30.80
N LYS A 864 53.72 26.43 32.07
CA LYS A 864 52.36 26.32 32.64
C LYS A 864 51.57 27.63 32.59
N LYS A 865 52.25 28.79 32.71
CA LYS A 865 51.64 30.13 32.61
C LYS A 865 51.01 30.39 31.25
N ARG A 866 51.51 29.76 30.19
CA ARG A 866 50.95 29.88 28.83
C ARG A 866 49.57 29.26 28.74
N ILE A 867 49.41 28.07 29.31
CA ILE A 867 48.14 27.33 29.26
C ILE A 867 47.05 28.11 30.00
N SER A 868 47.33 28.61 31.20
CA SER A 868 46.37 29.43 31.96
C SER A 868 45.97 30.70 31.20
N LEU A 869 46.92 31.30 30.47
CA LEU A 869 46.68 32.54 29.74
C LEU A 869 45.89 32.30 28.43
N LEU A 870 46.08 31.16 27.76
CA LEU A 870 45.23 30.74 26.63
C LEU A 870 43.79 30.50 27.08
N VAL A 871 43.58 29.79 28.20
CA VAL A 871 42.24 29.54 28.75
C VAL A 871 41.56 30.85 29.15
N ALA A 872 42.29 31.77 29.81
CA ALA A 872 41.76 33.07 30.20
C ALA A 872 41.36 33.93 28.98
N ILE A 873 42.21 34.02 27.96
CA ILE A 873 41.91 34.77 26.73
C ILE A 873 40.70 34.16 26.01
N PHE A 874 40.66 32.82 25.88
CA PHE A 874 39.51 32.14 25.28
C PHE A 874 38.22 32.45 26.04
N ALA A 875 38.23 32.35 27.38
CA ALA A 875 37.06 32.65 28.21
C ALA A 875 36.59 34.11 28.07
N ILE A 876 37.52 35.07 27.99
CA ILE A 876 37.17 36.50 27.82
C ILE A 876 36.52 36.75 26.45
N PHE A 877 37.10 36.24 25.36
CA PHE A 877 36.52 36.42 24.03
C PHE A 877 35.20 35.64 23.85
N MET A 878 35.08 34.46 24.47
CA MET A 878 33.82 33.74 24.52
C MET A 878 32.74 34.51 25.29
N LEU A 879 33.08 35.14 26.41
CA LEU A 879 32.15 36.01 27.14
C LEU A 879 31.73 37.22 26.30
N ALA A 880 32.68 37.84 25.58
CA ALA A 880 32.38 38.95 24.68
C ALA A 880 31.41 38.53 23.56
N LEU A 881 31.63 37.36 22.94
CA LEU A 881 30.71 36.81 21.94
C LEU A 881 29.35 36.43 22.54
N TYR A 882 29.31 35.89 23.76
CA TYR A 882 28.07 35.57 24.47
C TYR A 882 27.20 36.82 24.72
N LEU A 883 27.82 37.97 24.96
CA LEU A 883 27.13 39.23 25.17
C LEU A 883 26.73 39.92 23.86
N ALA A 884 27.57 39.83 22.82
CA ALA A 884 27.38 40.56 21.57
C ALA A 884 26.58 39.80 20.50
N HIS A 885 26.64 38.46 20.49
CA HIS A 885 26.06 37.65 19.42
C HIS A 885 24.78 36.92 19.88
N PRO A 886 23.61 37.16 19.26
CA PRO A 886 22.33 36.65 19.73
C PRO A 886 22.23 35.11 19.70
N GLY A 887 22.98 34.45 18.82
CA GLY A 887 23.02 32.97 18.73
C GLY A 887 23.41 32.25 20.02
N PHE A 888 24.15 32.90 20.93
CA PHE A 888 24.48 32.32 22.23
C PHE A 888 23.30 32.31 23.21
N ARG A 889 22.29 33.15 23.00
CA ARG A 889 21.07 33.19 23.82
C ARG A 889 19.92 32.43 23.18
N LEU A 890 19.84 32.43 21.84
CA LEU A 890 18.84 31.69 21.06
C LEU A 890 19.08 30.17 21.04
N ALA A 891 20.32 29.72 21.25
CA ALA A 891 20.62 28.30 21.32
C ALA A 891 20.04 27.66 22.58
N SER A 892 19.33 26.54 22.44
CA SER A 892 18.76 25.77 23.56
C SER A 892 19.78 25.44 24.63
N ASN A 893 21.03 25.16 24.24
CA ASN A 893 22.18 25.09 25.13
C ASN A 893 23.47 25.50 24.41
N ALA A 894 23.76 26.81 24.40
CA ALA A 894 24.96 27.35 23.76
C ALA A 894 26.27 26.71 24.27
N LEU A 895 26.32 26.37 25.56
CA LEU A 895 27.50 25.76 26.17
C LEU A 895 27.76 24.35 25.64
N MET A 896 26.71 23.54 25.45
CA MET A 896 26.83 22.22 24.85
C MET A 896 27.26 22.29 23.38
N THR A 897 26.78 23.27 22.63
CA THR A 897 27.23 23.51 21.24
C THR A 897 28.72 23.82 21.19
N VAL A 898 29.21 24.67 22.11
CA VAL A 898 30.63 24.99 22.24
C VAL A 898 31.44 23.77 22.67
N ILE A 899 30.96 22.98 23.63
CA ILE A 899 31.61 21.72 24.05
C ILE A 899 31.68 20.75 22.87
N GLY A 900 30.60 20.57 22.11
CA GLY A 900 30.59 19.72 20.92
C GLY A 900 31.59 20.16 19.86
N ALA A 901 31.74 21.47 19.64
CA ALA A 901 32.77 22.03 18.76
C ALA A 901 34.19 21.75 19.29
N LEU A 902 34.43 21.94 20.60
CA LEU A 902 35.71 21.65 21.25
C LEU A 902 36.05 20.15 21.19
N MET A 903 35.06 19.27 21.39
CA MET A 903 35.21 17.82 21.24
C MET A 903 35.58 17.48 19.79
N SER A 904 34.92 18.09 18.82
CA SER A 904 35.21 17.89 17.39
C SER A 904 36.65 18.30 17.05
N VAL A 905 37.13 19.43 17.58
CA VAL A 905 38.54 19.84 17.42
C VAL A 905 39.50 18.90 18.14
N SER A 906 39.11 18.37 19.29
CA SER A 906 39.94 17.43 20.07
C SER A 906 40.17 16.11 19.33
N ILE A 907 39.37 15.78 18.32
CA ILE A 907 39.58 14.64 17.42
C ILE A 907 40.74 14.91 16.45
N ILE A 908 41.01 16.17 16.08
CA ILE A 908 42.04 16.54 15.08
C ILE A 908 43.45 16.10 15.50
N PRO A 909 43.94 16.34 16.73
CA PRO A 909 45.23 15.81 17.19
C PRO A 909 45.30 14.29 17.13
N SER A 910 44.23 13.59 17.54
CA SER A 910 44.15 12.13 17.50
C SER A 910 44.28 11.61 16.07
N PHE A 911 43.57 12.25 15.12
CA PHE A 911 43.65 11.94 13.70
C PHE A 911 45.03 12.27 13.11
N ALA A 912 45.63 13.40 13.52
CA ALA A 912 46.97 13.80 13.11
C ALA A 912 48.04 12.81 13.60
N ILE A 913 47.92 12.31 14.83
CA ILE A 913 48.77 11.24 15.36
C ILE A 913 48.59 9.96 14.54
N LEU A 914 47.35 9.54 14.27
CA LEU A 914 47.05 8.36 13.46
C LEU A 914 47.62 8.49 12.04
N TYR A 915 47.44 9.66 11.41
CA TYR A 915 47.98 9.97 10.09
C TYR A 915 49.51 10.03 10.09
N SER A 916 50.12 10.57 11.15
CA SER A 916 51.58 10.57 11.32
C SER A 916 52.13 9.14 11.44
N ALA A 917 51.42 8.25 12.15
CA ALA A 917 51.78 6.84 12.26
C ALA A 917 51.61 6.13 10.91
N LEU A 918 50.50 6.38 10.19
CA LEU A 918 50.25 5.82 8.86
C LEU A 918 51.31 6.27 7.84
N THR A 919 51.60 7.57 7.78
CA THR A 919 52.64 8.11 6.89
C THR A 919 54.02 7.60 7.29
N TRP A 920 54.30 7.42 8.57
CA TRP A 920 55.52 6.75 9.04
C TRP A 920 55.60 5.30 8.55
N SER A 921 54.51 4.52 8.66
CA SER A 921 54.45 3.15 8.14
C SER A 921 54.58 3.08 6.62
N ILE A 922 53.91 3.97 5.88
CA ILE A 922 54.03 4.09 4.42
C ILE A 922 55.46 4.47 4.04
N LYS A 923 56.09 5.43 4.74
CA LYS A 923 57.50 5.79 4.53
C LYS A 923 58.41 4.61 4.78
N MET A 924 58.14 3.79 5.80
CA MET A 924 58.92 2.58 6.10
C MET A 924 58.79 1.52 4.99
N LEU A 925 57.59 1.35 4.43
CA LEU A 925 57.32 0.50 3.26
C LEU A 925 57.98 1.04 1.98
N MET A 926 57.85 2.32 1.69
CA MET A 926 58.49 2.98 0.54
C MET A 926 60.02 2.93 0.64
N LYS A 927 60.59 3.06 1.85
CA LYS A 927 62.03 2.91 2.12
C LYS A 927 62.52 1.49 1.83
N LYS A 928 61.68 0.46 2.04
CA LYS A 928 61.95 -0.93 1.65
C LYS A 928 61.87 -1.18 0.14
N VAL A 929 61.02 -0.45 -0.60
CA VAL A 929 60.76 -0.71 -2.03
C VAL A 929 61.59 0.19 -2.97
N ARG A 930 61.88 1.44 -2.61
CA ARG A 930 62.46 2.46 -3.51
C ARG A 930 63.81 3.05 -3.08
N GLY A 931 64.36 2.64 -1.93
CA GLY A 931 65.64 3.17 -1.45
C GLY A 931 65.55 4.58 -0.84
N MET A 932 66.65 5.03 -0.24
CA MET A 932 66.67 5.97 0.89
C MET A 932 66.59 7.47 0.51
N HIS A 933 66.60 7.84 -0.78
CA HIS A 933 66.98 9.18 -1.22
C HIS A 933 65.85 10.17 -1.56
N GLU A 934 64.58 9.89 -1.22
CA GLU A 934 63.48 10.81 -1.56
C GLU A 934 62.46 11.05 -0.43
N VAL A 935 62.80 10.81 0.85
CA VAL A 935 61.78 10.73 1.92
C VAL A 935 61.88 11.79 3.02
N GLU A 936 62.88 12.67 3.00
CA GLU A 936 63.00 13.77 3.98
C GLU A 936 62.92 15.15 3.33
N ARG A 937 61.71 15.70 3.29
CA ARG A 937 61.48 17.14 3.41
C ARG A 937 60.57 17.38 4.60
N ALA A 938 61.14 17.90 5.69
CA ALA A 938 60.38 18.41 6.83
C ALA A 938 59.86 19.82 6.52
N THR A 939 58.87 19.92 5.62
CA THR A 939 58.20 21.19 5.25
C THR A 939 57.43 21.79 6.43
N THR A 940 56.91 20.97 7.33
CA THR A 940 56.11 21.41 8.50
C THR A 940 56.92 22.18 9.55
N GLY A 941 58.18 21.81 9.79
CA GLY A 941 59.05 22.50 10.76
C GLY A 941 59.47 23.90 10.30
N VAL A 942 59.75 24.05 9.01
CA VAL A 942 60.10 25.35 8.39
C VAL A 942 58.90 26.30 8.44
N VAL A 943 57.70 25.82 8.12
CA VAL A 943 56.47 26.62 8.19
C VAL A 943 56.17 27.09 9.62
N ALA A 944 56.31 26.21 10.63
CA ALA A 944 56.09 26.59 12.02
C ALA A 944 57.08 27.67 12.52
N LEU A 945 58.35 27.57 12.11
CA LEU A 945 59.38 28.58 12.38
C LEU A 945 59.05 29.91 11.69
N SER A 946 58.63 29.89 10.42
CA SER A 946 58.21 31.09 9.68
C SER A 946 57.02 31.80 10.31
N PHE A 947 56.02 31.06 10.83
CA PHE A 947 54.90 31.64 11.55
C PHE A 947 55.32 32.31 12.87
N SER A 948 56.18 31.64 13.65
CA SER A 948 56.69 32.19 14.91
C SER A 948 57.51 33.47 14.69
N MET A 949 58.39 33.48 13.67
CA MET A 949 59.17 34.67 13.28
C MET A 949 58.26 35.79 12.75
N GLY A 950 57.18 35.45 12.04
CA GLY A 950 56.18 36.41 11.55
C GLY A 950 55.51 37.18 12.69
N ILE A 951 55.08 36.49 13.74
CA ILE A 951 54.44 37.11 14.92
C ILE A 951 55.43 38.00 15.68
N GLU A 952 56.69 37.58 15.77
CA GLU A 952 57.74 38.36 16.43
C GLU A 952 58.04 39.68 15.70
N ASN A 953 58.03 39.65 14.35
CA ASN A 953 58.14 40.85 13.52
C ASN A 953 56.93 41.79 13.69
N LEU A 954 55.70 41.25 13.77
CA LEU A 954 54.50 42.05 14.02
C LEU A 954 54.56 42.78 15.37
N ARG A 955 55.19 42.18 16.39
CA ARG A 955 55.40 42.84 17.68
C ARG A 955 56.50 43.89 17.64
N LYS A 956 57.57 43.67 16.86
CA LYS A 956 58.69 44.61 16.73
C LYS A 956 58.26 45.94 16.07
N TYR A 957 57.37 45.89 15.09
CA TYR A 957 56.92 47.06 14.32
C TYR A 957 55.48 47.49 14.67
N LYS A 958 55.22 47.80 15.94
CA LYS A 958 53.87 48.05 16.49
C LYS A 958 53.03 49.06 15.70
N VAL A 959 53.60 50.20 15.28
CA VAL A 959 52.87 51.24 14.53
C VAL A 959 52.42 50.71 13.17
N ARG A 960 53.29 50.00 12.45
CA ARG A 960 52.96 49.38 11.15
C ARG A 960 51.89 48.30 11.33
N THR A 961 52.01 47.46 12.34
CA THR A 961 51.03 46.41 12.63
C THR A 961 49.66 46.98 12.96
N ILE A 962 49.58 48.05 13.76
CA ILE A 962 48.30 48.73 14.06
C ILE A 962 47.69 49.32 12.80
N LEU A 963 48.47 50.04 11.98
CA LEU A 963 47.98 50.62 10.73
C LEU A 963 47.49 49.54 9.74
N VAL A 964 48.19 48.40 9.64
CA VAL A 964 47.80 47.27 8.78
C VAL A 964 46.54 46.57 9.30
N MET A 965 46.40 46.39 10.62
CA MET A 965 45.17 45.85 11.19
C MET A 965 43.98 46.81 11.01
N LEU A 966 44.21 48.12 11.14
CA LEU A 966 43.19 49.15 10.98
C LEU A 966 42.71 49.29 9.54
N THR A 967 43.54 48.93 8.55
CA THR A 967 43.12 48.87 7.14
C THR A 967 42.50 47.52 6.76
N LEU A 968 43.03 46.40 7.26
CA LEU A 968 42.47 45.08 6.98
C LEU A 968 41.11 44.86 7.63
N THR A 969 40.87 45.41 8.82
CA THR A 969 39.60 45.19 9.54
C THR A 969 38.39 45.72 8.75
N PRO A 970 38.37 46.98 8.24
CA PRO A 970 37.30 47.46 7.38
C PRO A 970 37.17 46.69 6.06
N ILE A 971 38.28 46.22 5.46
CA ILE A 971 38.25 45.45 4.21
C ILE A 971 37.56 44.09 4.44
N VAL A 972 37.96 43.38 5.49
CA VAL A 972 37.35 42.10 5.87
C VAL A 972 35.89 42.32 6.26
N LEU A 973 35.59 43.34 7.07
CA LEU A 973 34.23 43.68 7.46
C LEU A 973 33.35 43.99 6.24
N SER A 974 33.85 44.80 5.29
CA SER A 974 33.16 45.12 4.05
C SER A 974 32.87 43.87 3.22
N ASN A 975 33.86 43.00 3.03
CA ASN A 975 33.66 41.73 2.30
C ASN A 975 32.63 40.81 2.97
N VAL A 976 32.66 40.71 4.31
CA VAL A 976 31.68 39.93 5.07
C VAL A 976 30.27 40.52 4.93
N MET A 977 30.14 41.85 4.97
CA MET A 977 28.85 42.52 4.74
C MET A 977 28.34 42.33 3.31
N LEU A 978 29.22 42.35 2.30
CA LEU A 978 28.90 42.09 0.88
C LEU A 978 28.41 40.66 0.61
N THR A 979 28.79 39.69 1.44
CA THR A 979 28.33 38.30 1.30
C THR A 979 26.90 38.06 1.82
N SER A 980 26.20 39.09 2.31
CA SER A 980 24.77 39.02 2.65
C SER A 980 23.91 39.01 1.37
N LEU A 981 23.91 37.90 0.64
CA LEU A 981 23.03 37.69 -0.50
C LEU A 981 21.66 37.19 -0.02
N SER A 982 20.62 37.97 -0.27
CA SER A 982 19.23 37.53 -0.15
C SER A 982 18.75 36.95 -1.48
N TYR A 983 18.13 35.78 -1.45
CA TYR A 983 17.46 35.21 -2.62
C TYR A 983 16.09 35.86 -2.79
N VAL A 984 15.72 36.17 -4.04
CA VAL A 984 14.35 36.58 -4.40
C VAL A 984 13.79 35.47 -5.26
N GLU A 985 12.69 34.86 -4.82
CA GLU A 985 11.95 33.92 -5.66
C GLU A 985 11.17 34.68 -6.72
N VAL A 986 11.26 34.21 -7.96
CA VAL A 986 10.54 34.80 -9.09
C VAL A 986 9.79 33.69 -9.81
N THR A 987 8.49 33.87 -9.97
CA THR A 987 7.66 32.97 -10.76
C THR A 987 8.13 32.97 -12.21
N ARG A 988 8.60 31.81 -12.69
CA ARG A 988 9.07 31.65 -14.06
C ARG A 988 7.94 31.17 -14.96
N TYR A 989 7.56 31.99 -15.93
CA TYR A 989 6.65 31.59 -17.01
C TYR A 989 7.41 30.77 -18.05
N ASN A 990 6.95 29.54 -18.31
CA ASN A 990 7.46 28.72 -19.41
C ASN A 990 6.45 28.81 -20.57
N GLU A 991 6.77 29.61 -21.58
CA GLU A 991 5.95 29.68 -22.79
C GLU A 991 6.11 28.40 -23.61
N ILE A 992 4.98 27.79 -23.95
CA ILE A 992 4.93 26.68 -24.91
C ILE A 992 4.59 27.29 -26.27
N PRO A 993 5.38 27.05 -27.33
CA PRO A 993 5.19 27.67 -28.65
C PRO A 993 4.02 27.04 -29.42
N ARG A 994 2.80 27.15 -28.88
CA ARG A 994 1.58 26.59 -29.47
C ARG A 994 0.39 27.49 -29.16
N THR A 995 -0.46 27.74 -30.14
CA THR A 995 -1.73 28.45 -29.92
C THR A 995 -2.68 27.56 -29.12
N PRO A 996 -3.20 28.01 -27.97
CA PRO A 996 -4.12 27.21 -27.17
C PRO A 996 -5.47 27.06 -27.90
N PRO A 997 -6.09 25.87 -27.88
CA PRO A 997 -7.37 25.63 -28.57
C PRO A 997 -8.57 26.28 -27.86
N TYR A 998 -8.41 26.76 -26.63
CA TYR A 998 -9.43 27.47 -25.85
C TYR A 998 -8.77 28.52 -24.96
N ASN A 999 -9.54 29.55 -24.57
CA ASN A 999 -9.11 30.54 -23.58
C ASN A 999 -9.51 30.05 -22.18
N GLY A 1000 -8.56 29.60 -21.38
CA GLY A 1000 -8.82 29.08 -20.04
C GLY A 1000 -7.55 28.65 -19.31
N VAL A 1001 -7.72 28.22 -18.06
CA VAL A 1001 -6.63 27.75 -17.19
C VAL A 1001 -6.77 26.24 -17.00
N LEU A 1002 -5.69 25.49 -17.25
CA LEU A 1002 -5.60 24.07 -16.93
C LEU A 1002 -4.80 23.89 -15.64
N ILE A 1003 -5.47 23.43 -14.59
CA ILE A 1003 -4.83 23.08 -13.32
C ILE A 1003 -4.56 21.57 -13.33
N ARG A 1004 -3.30 21.18 -13.12
CA ARG A 1004 -2.87 19.78 -13.06
C ARG A 1004 -1.59 19.63 -12.25
N GLN A 1005 -1.34 18.42 -11.76
CA GLN A 1005 -0.03 18.02 -11.26
C GLN A 1005 1.04 18.13 -12.37
N GLN A 1006 2.30 18.38 -11.98
CA GLN A 1006 3.42 18.48 -12.93
C GLN A 1006 3.58 17.19 -13.75
N GLU A 1007 3.40 16.04 -13.11
CA GLU A 1007 3.35 14.73 -13.76
C GLU A 1007 1.95 14.43 -14.31
N TRP A 1008 1.83 14.14 -15.61
CA TRP A 1008 0.56 13.80 -16.28
C TRP A 1008 -0.14 12.54 -15.75
N ARG A 1009 0.54 11.77 -14.90
CA ARG A 1009 0.10 10.46 -14.44
C ARG A 1009 -0.60 10.48 -13.07
N LEU A 1010 -0.43 11.56 -12.30
CA LEU A 1010 -1.00 11.70 -10.98
C LEU A 1010 -2.21 12.65 -11.05
N PRO A 1011 -3.42 12.21 -10.64
CA PRO A 1011 -4.55 13.12 -10.52
C PRO A 1011 -4.31 14.11 -9.37
N LEU A 1012 -5.04 15.24 -9.39
CA LEU A 1012 -5.15 16.10 -8.21
C LEU A 1012 -5.78 15.31 -7.06
N ASN A 1013 -5.50 15.68 -5.80
CA ASN A 1013 -6.24 15.14 -4.67
C ASN A 1013 -7.76 15.37 -4.91
N LYS A 1014 -8.56 14.33 -4.70
CA LYS A 1014 -9.99 14.35 -5.06
C LYS A 1014 -10.79 15.37 -4.25
N TYR A 1015 -10.50 15.54 -2.97
CA TYR A 1015 -11.19 16.49 -2.09
C TYR A 1015 -10.81 17.92 -2.44
N PHE A 1016 -9.52 18.15 -2.70
CA PHE A 1016 -9.04 19.44 -3.21
C PHE A 1016 -9.69 19.80 -4.55
N ALA A 1017 -9.77 18.85 -5.49
CA ALA A 1017 -10.37 19.08 -6.79
C ALA A 1017 -11.88 19.38 -6.69
N GLU A 1018 -12.60 18.69 -5.80
CA GLU A 1018 -14.03 18.90 -5.61
C GLU A 1018 -14.33 20.21 -4.85
N ALA A 1019 -13.55 20.56 -3.82
CA ALA A 1019 -13.61 21.88 -3.17
C ALA A 1019 -13.33 23.03 -4.16
N LEU A 1020 -12.29 22.89 -4.99
CA LEU A 1020 -11.93 23.87 -6.01
C LEU A 1020 -13.03 24.01 -7.06
N THR A 1021 -13.66 22.91 -7.47
CA THR A 1021 -14.80 22.92 -8.38
C THR A 1021 -15.96 23.71 -7.79
N TYR A 1022 -16.34 23.41 -6.54
CA TYR A 1022 -17.39 24.12 -5.82
C TYR A 1022 -17.15 25.64 -5.76
N VAL A 1023 -15.96 26.08 -5.33
CA VAL A 1023 -15.66 27.52 -5.18
C VAL A 1023 -15.65 28.25 -6.53
N LEU A 1024 -15.12 27.63 -7.58
CA LEU A 1024 -15.08 28.22 -8.92
C LEU A 1024 -16.47 28.32 -9.56
N GLU A 1025 -17.31 27.28 -9.40
CA GLU A 1025 -18.69 27.29 -9.89
C GLU A 1025 -19.53 28.35 -9.15
N LYS A 1026 -19.37 28.46 -7.83
CA LYS A 1026 -19.99 29.52 -7.02
C LYS A 1026 -19.57 30.93 -7.47
N ALA A 1027 -18.34 31.07 -7.96
CA ALA A 1027 -17.83 32.31 -8.57
C ALA A 1027 -18.28 32.52 -10.04
N GLY A 1028 -19.19 31.69 -10.55
CA GLY A 1028 -19.72 31.77 -11.92
C GLY A 1028 -18.72 31.38 -13.01
N LYS A 1029 -17.67 30.60 -12.66
CA LYS A 1029 -16.71 30.06 -13.63
C LYS A 1029 -17.19 28.71 -14.15
N ILE A 1030 -16.94 28.44 -15.42
CA ILE A 1030 -17.20 27.12 -16.01
C ILE A 1030 -16.04 26.21 -15.65
N VAL A 1031 -16.32 25.19 -14.84
CA VAL A 1031 -15.35 24.15 -14.50
C VAL A 1031 -15.61 22.92 -15.35
N ALA A 1032 -14.55 22.40 -15.94
CA ALA A 1032 -14.58 21.28 -16.86
C ALA A 1032 -13.61 20.21 -16.37
N PRO A 1033 -14.02 19.32 -15.44
CA PRO A 1033 -13.19 18.21 -15.01
C PRO A 1033 -12.80 17.36 -16.22
N ARG A 1034 -11.51 17.01 -16.30
CA ARG A 1034 -10.97 16.16 -17.37
C ARG A 1034 -10.34 14.94 -16.73
N THR A 1035 -10.76 13.77 -17.18
CA THR A 1035 -10.13 12.51 -16.80
C THR A 1035 -9.37 11.99 -17.99
N ALA A 1036 -8.12 11.59 -17.81
CA ALA A 1036 -7.35 10.97 -18.88
C ALA A 1036 -6.87 9.61 -18.41
N LEU A 1037 -7.20 8.59 -19.20
CA LEU A 1037 -6.67 7.23 -19.07
C LEU A 1037 -5.63 7.04 -20.17
N TYR A 1038 -4.36 7.14 -19.82
CA TYR A 1038 -3.25 6.88 -20.75
C TYR A 1038 -2.98 5.39 -20.88
N THR A 1039 -2.45 4.91 -22.01
CA THR A 1039 -1.71 3.64 -22.08
C THR A 1039 -0.28 3.95 -21.68
N MET A 1040 0.25 3.29 -20.65
CA MET A 1040 1.63 3.36 -20.12
C MET A 1040 2.44 4.65 -20.38
N ALA A 1041 2.78 5.36 -19.30
CA ALA A 1041 3.86 6.34 -19.19
C ALA A 1041 4.18 7.10 -20.49
N PRO A 1042 3.64 8.32 -20.72
CA PRO A 1042 3.93 9.15 -21.91
C PRO A 1042 5.43 9.45 -22.17
N ALA A 1043 6.33 8.95 -21.32
CA ALA A 1043 7.79 8.98 -21.45
C ALA A 1043 8.40 7.75 -22.17
N LEU A 1044 7.63 6.70 -22.48
CA LEU A 1044 8.14 5.51 -23.18
C LEU A 1044 8.06 5.68 -24.72
N PRO A 1045 9.01 5.13 -25.49
CA PRO A 1045 9.00 5.23 -26.94
C PRO A 1045 7.71 4.61 -27.54
N PRO A 1046 7.06 5.28 -28.51
CA PRO A 1046 5.88 4.76 -29.22
C PRO A 1046 6.08 3.37 -29.84
N GLU A 1047 7.33 2.99 -30.13
CA GLU A 1047 7.71 1.70 -30.70
C GLU A 1047 7.39 0.50 -29.81
N LEU A 1048 7.15 0.70 -28.51
CA LEU A 1048 6.74 -0.37 -27.58
C LEU A 1048 5.27 -0.81 -27.78
N GLY A 1049 4.48 -0.08 -28.57
CA GLY A 1049 3.20 -0.58 -29.12
C GLY A 1049 2.12 -0.89 -28.08
N ILE A 1050 2.05 -0.14 -26.97
CA ILE A 1050 1.08 -0.40 -25.91
C ILE A 1050 -0.19 0.41 -26.18
N PHE A 1051 -1.29 -0.26 -26.50
CA PHE A 1051 -2.58 0.35 -26.86
C PHE A 1051 -3.76 -0.39 -26.21
N TYR A 1052 -4.86 0.31 -25.92
CA TYR A 1052 -6.15 -0.30 -25.62
C TYR A 1052 -6.82 -0.75 -26.91
N ARG A 1053 -7.20 -2.01 -27.02
CA ARG A 1053 -7.99 -2.49 -28.17
C ARG A 1053 -9.47 -2.43 -27.84
N ILE A 1054 -10.18 -1.48 -28.43
CA ILE A 1054 -11.65 -1.35 -28.30
C ILE A 1054 -12.30 -2.16 -29.42
N ARG A 1055 -13.21 -3.07 -29.07
CA ARG A 1055 -14.00 -3.86 -30.03
C ARG A 1055 -15.49 -3.54 -29.94
N ARG A 1056 -16.16 -3.49 -31.09
CA ARG A 1056 -17.62 -3.44 -31.18
C ARG A 1056 -18.08 -4.25 -32.39
N GLY A 1057 -18.72 -5.40 -32.14
CA GLY A 1057 -18.98 -6.39 -33.18
C GLY A 1057 -17.67 -6.86 -33.83
N GLY A 1058 -17.64 -6.99 -35.16
CA GLY A 1058 -16.44 -7.39 -35.89
C GLY A 1058 -15.37 -6.31 -36.11
N LYS A 1059 -15.49 -5.12 -35.51
CA LYS A 1059 -14.52 -4.01 -35.68
C LYS A 1059 -13.65 -3.85 -34.43
N SER A 1060 -12.35 -3.61 -34.61
CA SER A 1060 -11.39 -3.32 -33.53
C SER A 1060 -10.56 -2.07 -33.82
N TYR A 1061 -10.34 -1.24 -32.79
CA TYR A 1061 -9.52 -0.03 -32.86
C TYR A 1061 -8.48 -0.04 -31.73
N ASP A 1062 -7.25 0.35 -32.03
CA ASP A 1062 -6.17 0.48 -31.06
C ASP A 1062 -6.06 1.95 -30.60
N VAL A 1063 -6.16 2.19 -29.29
CA VAL A 1063 -6.30 3.52 -28.67
C VAL A 1063 -5.22 3.72 -27.61
N TYR A 1064 -4.41 4.78 -27.75
CA TYR A 1064 -3.28 5.10 -26.85
C TYR A 1064 -3.67 5.89 -25.59
N ALA A 1065 -4.82 6.55 -25.61
CA ALA A 1065 -5.36 7.20 -24.43
C ALA A 1065 -6.87 7.37 -24.62
N MET A 1066 -7.63 7.26 -23.53
CA MET A 1066 -9.03 7.63 -23.49
C MET A 1066 -9.15 8.90 -22.65
N ALA A 1067 -9.66 9.97 -23.23
CA ALA A 1067 -9.99 11.18 -22.49
C ALA A 1067 -11.48 11.15 -22.16
N GLY A 1068 -11.80 11.07 -20.88
CA GLY A 1068 -13.11 11.38 -20.35
C GLY A 1068 -13.26 12.90 -20.24
N ILE A 1069 -14.27 13.43 -20.92
CA ILE A 1069 -14.61 14.85 -20.90
C ILE A 1069 -15.94 14.96 -20.16
N HIS A 1070 -15.98 15.79 -19.11
CA HIS A 1070 -17.23 16.07 -18.41
C HIS A 1070 -18.26 16.67 -19.39
N PRO A 1071 -19.57 16.35 -19.31
CA PRO A 1071 -20.57 16.86 -20.24
C PRO A 1071 -20.57 18.39 -20.39
N ASN A 1072 -20.31 19.12 -19.30
CA ASN A 1072 -20.21 20.60 -19.31
C ASN A 1072 -18.99 21.15 -20.11
N ALA A 1073 -18.09 20.27 -20.54
CA ALA A 1073 -16.90 20.60 -21.31
C ALA A 1073 -17.04 20.32 -22.81
N ILE A 1074 -18.20 19.76 -23.22
CA ILE A 1074 -18.67 19.62 -24.60
C ILE A 1074 -19.61 20.79 -24.88
#